data_AF-A0A094B0Y3-F1
#
_entry.id   AF-A0A094B0Y3-F1
#
_cell.length_a   1.000
_cell.length_b   1.000
_cell.length_c   1.000
_cell.angle_alpha   90.00
_cell.angle_beta   90.00
_cell.angle_gamma   90.00
#
_symmetry.space_group_name_H-M   'P 1'
#
loop_
_entity.id
_entity.type
_entity.pdbx_description
1 polymer ?
#
loop_
_entity_poly.entity_id
_entity_poly.type
_entity_poly.pdbx_seq_one_letter_code
_entity_poly.pdbx_strand_id
1 'polypeptide(L)'
;MASTDPKRAERVYGARISKENGYDADSYTYYPVAIIGAGESGIAMGCRLKEKFGFDQFRLFDRQSGIGGTWWINRYPGVACDIPAAFYSFSFALNKKWSALYPPGPEIVKYLQGVCEKYEIVDKIQLNTDVTSCRWNDSEGVWELTTHELVKGVGDLSSYDRVAMIKNQGEDSVFVRSEKIRAKVLISAVGGLVEPNRMPETIPGVEDFQGPIFHSARWRYDVDLKDKDIIVVGTGCSAAQFVPQLTTTYGAKSVTQLMRSPPWVFPKQMPPFGLGDEEWAEWSPWLNTYIPGFAKFQRLLIASLAEYNWRWFGDSKYAENERAKLEVALLQYMKSRVPEKYHEILSPKYGVCCKRLVIDGGWFKSLHDEKVVLSTLPLTHIHKDRVTLGDRNVAADVIILANGFETLDWLHPLEVIGRSGKKLDEVFSERGGPQLYMGSAMDGFPNFFAIFGPNTVTGHSSVVLATENMVNYAMKMIEPILKGDAHYVEVKKEAEMAWTADIQKSLKKRVWSTGGCKSWYQGEDGWNSTTYPYSQVWFSLLCMFPKYRDWNYKYTTKGFAKTLAKRILRIIALAGIATGLYFARQAGSNFSWKEGVAVARLARRQLLNKLGESLKVQKIPKKTKERMVGVSLCTTYKNVTLFMQRHGLRSCAKASFPLTPNHRTETALWTGPHDMRTIRSTGGSLSRYSNGIFMKSLCCKFALGPLLRRHITTIQSNIADVPIGDFQAKAFVPQTPILIQRPETDDSAKIAAEAGIPAIDRWFKSIETRVGDDVVFFQEEYLKPFVSTMLPYELVTPVFNSQNGQDVLSKFISENTSPWSGCLPTNDLSIKELLRECALADIYDASERDGSRLTEADTTSASGANLDGPLTERQVELLRRHAQLFQKFHSFHAPLELIITASRQQSGSAQFGLPGLYIAQAQMVDLPQQLRDDLPTPELVSKAGKGDVYDANIWIGTPPTFTPLHKDPNPNLFVQLSSSKKVRVFEPRQGQAIFAAVRRKIGASPTAAFRGEEMMQGRERVELKEAVWNHANSDGHEVTVRPGDALFIPKGWWHSIKSEGDGLNASANWWFR
;
A
#
# COMPACT_ATOMS: atom_id res chain seq x y z
N MET A 1 -16.57 -4.69 -39.85
CA MET A 1 -16.11 -5.72 -40.82
C MET A 1 -14.81 -6.30 -40.32
N ALA A 2 -14.57 -7.61 -40.47
CA ALA A 2 -13.36 -8.25 -39.96
C ALA A 2 -12.19 -8.12 -40.96
N SER A 3 -11.05 -7.59 -40.52
CA SER A 3 -9.82 -7.57 -41.31
C SER A 3 -9.20 -8.96 -41.38
N THR A 4 -9.26 -9.59 -42.55
CA THR A 4 -8.73 -10.93 -42.81
C THR A 4 -7.24 -10.88 -43.19
N ASP A 5 -6.38 -10.43 -42.29
CA ASP A 5 -4.93 -10.64 -42.41
C ASP A 5 -4.53 -11.97 -41.74
N PRO A 6 -4.19 -13.04 -42.51
CA PRO A 6 -3.80 -14.32 -41.94
C PRO A 6 -2.51 -14.26 -41.10
N LYS A 7 -1.69 -13.20 -41.20
CA LYS A 7 -0.49 -13.03 -40.35
C LYS A 7 -0.82 -12.60 -38.91
N ARG A 8 -2.01 -12.07 -38.64
CA ARG A 8 -2.41 -11.62 -37.28
C ARG A 8 -2.68 -12.81 -36.33
N ALA A 9 -2.96 -14.01 -36.87
CA ALA A 9 -3.36 -15.21 -36.14
C ALA A 9 -2.24 -15.94 -35.37
N GLU A 10 -0.96 -15.61 -35.60
CA GLU A 10 0.19 -16.22 -34.91
C GLU A 10 0.95 -15.24 -33.98
N ARG A 11 0.29 -14.19 -33.46
CA ARG A 11 0.93 -13.23 -32.54
C ARG A 11 1.35 -13.90 -31.22
N VAL A 12 2.66 -14.13 -31.06
CA VAL A 12 3.24 -14.73 -29.86
C VAL A 12 3.39 -13.67 -28.76
N TYR A 13 2.34 -13.52 -27.96
CA TYR A 13 2.36 -12.69 -26.75
C TYR A 13 3.45 -13.12 -25.76
N GLY A 14 4.34 -12.18 -25.42
CA GLY A 14 5.49 -12.41 -24.55
C GLY A 14 5.17 -12.35 -23.05
N ALA A 15 6.20 -12.59 -22.24
CA ALA A 15 6.16 -12.45 -20.77
C ALA A 15 6.63 -11.06 -20.29
N ARG A 16 6.52 -10.04 -21.15
CA ARG A 16 6.89 -8.64 -20.89
C ARG A 16 5.78 -7.71 -21.34
N ILE A 17 5.73 -6.52 -20.73
CA ILE A 17 4.85 -5.43 -21.17
C ILE A 17 5.40 -4.87 -22.50
N SER A 18 4.53 -4.64 -23.48
CA SER A 18 4.87 -4.05 -24.78
C SER A 18 3.78 -3.07 -25.25
N LYS A 19 4.13 -2.14 -26.14
CA LYS A 19 3.16 -1.37 -26.94
C LYS A 19 3.21 -1.97 -28.35
N GLU A 20 2.09 -2.51 -28.80
CA GLU A 20 1.96 -3.09 -30.14
C GLU A 20 1.39 -2.03 -31.10
N ASN A 21 1.78 -2.10 -32.37
CA ASN A 21 1.27 -1.22 -33.44
C ASN A 21 1.42 0.29 -33.13
N GLY A 22 2.53 0.71 -32.52
CA GLY A 22 2.68 2.01 -31.85
C GLY A 22 2.52 3.30 -32.70
N TYR A 23 2.29 3.19 -34.01
CA TYR A 23 1.96 4.32 -34.91
C TYR A 23 0.55 4.24 -35.52
N ASP A 24 -0.16 3.12 -35.33
CA ASP A 24 -1.48 2.88 -35.91
C ASP A 24 -2.60 3.31 -34.95
N ALA A 25 -3.78 3.67 -35.48
CA ALA A 25 -4.98 3.86 -34.67
C ALA A 25 -5.38 2.59 -33.87
N ASP A 26 -4.95 1.42 -34.35
CA ASP A 26 -5.08 0.10 -33.73
C ASP A 26 -4.01 -0.19 -32.64
N SER A 27 -3.24 0.81 -32.18
CA SER A 27 -2.21 0.61 -31.15
C SER A 27 -2.80 0.25 -29.78
N TYR A 28 -2.15 -0.65 -29.05
CA TYR A 28 -2.57 -1.05 -27.70
C TYR A 28 -1.38 -1.37 -26.81
N THR A 29 -1.57 -1.15 -25.51
CA THR A 29 -0.62 -1.62 -24.49
C THR A 29 -0.95 -3.06 -24.10
N TYR A 30 0.03 -3.96 -24.13
CA TYR A 30 -0.10 -5.35 -23.70
C TYR A 30 0.53 -5.59 -22.34
N TYR A 31 -0.20 -6.28 -21.45
CA TYR A 31 0.24 -6.70 -20.13
C TYR A 31 0.18 -8.23 -20.00
N PRO A 32 1.27 -8.92 -19.61
CA PRO A 32 1.20 -10.35 -19.32
C PRO A 32 0.17 -10.74 -18.25
N VAL A 33 -0.02 -9.88 -17.23
CA VAL A 33 -1.09 -10.00 -16.24
C VAL A 33 -1.69 -8.61 -16.00
N ALA A 34 -3.01 -8.49 -16.15
CA ALA A 34 -3.78 -7.35 -15.67
C ALA A 34 -4.55 -7.76 -14.41
N ILE A 35 -4.58 -6.89 -13.42
CA ILE A 35 -5.27 -7.07 -12.14
C ILE A 35 -6.23 -5.88 -11.99
N ILE A 36 -7.50 -6.13 -11.69
CA ILE A 36 -8.51 -5.07 -11.47
C ILE A 36 -8.83 -4.99 -9.98
N GLY A 37 -8.55 -3.86 -9.36
CA GLY A 37 -8.62 -3.61 -7.92
C GLY A 37 -7.23 -3.51 -7.27
N ALA A 38 -7.01 -2.46 -6.47
CA ALA A 38 -5.88 -2.20 -5.58
C ALA A 38 -6.32 -2.24 -4.10
N GLY A 39 -7.41 -2.96 -3.80
CA GLY A 39 -7.72 -3.45 -2.46
C GLY A 39 -6.84 -4.63 -2.04
N GLU A 40 -7.10 -5.14 -0.84
CA GLU A 40 -6.39 -6.27 -0.20
C GLU A 40 -6.08 -7.44 -1.17
N SER A 41 -7.06 -7.84 -1.98
CA SER A 41 -6.93 -8.97 -2.90
C SER A 41 -6.00 -8.72 -4.09
N GLY A 42 -6.02 -7.50 -4.65
CA GLY A 42 -5.13 -7.11 -5.74
C GLY A 42 -3.69 -6.92 -5.26
N ILE A 43 -3.52 -6.27 -4.10
CA ILE A 43 -2.24 -6.13 -3.40
C ILE A 43 -1.64 -7.50 -3.13
N ALA A 44 -2.42 -8.45 -2.61
CA ALA A 44 -1.97 -9.82 -2.38
C ALA A 44 -1.48 -10.47 -3.68
N MET A 45 -2.23 -10.36 -4.78
CA MET A 45 -1.82 -10.92 -6.07
C MET A 45 -0.50 -10.32 -6.58
N GLY A 46 -0.38 -8.99 -6.60
CA GLY A 46 0.83 -8.28 -7.05
C GLY A 46 2.07 -8.62 -6.22
N CYS A 47 1.95 -8.57 -4.89
CA CYS A 47 3.03 -8.96 -3.96
C CYS A 47 3.51 -10.39 -4.23
N ARG A 48 2.59 -11.33 -4.50
CA ARG A 48 2.90 -12.75 -4.66
C ARG A 48 3.48 -13.10 -6.03
N LEU A 49 3.11 -12.38 -7.09
CA LEU A 49 3.79 -12.44 -8.39
C LEU A 49 5.28 -12.09 -8.26
N LYS A 50 5.62 -10.99 -7.57
CA LYS A 50 7.01 -10.63 -7.28
C LYS A 50 7.69 -11.64 -6.36
N GLU A 51 7.11 -11.94 -5.20
CA GLU A 51 7.73 -12.79 -4.18
C GLU A 51 7.99 -14.25 -4.62
N LYS A 52 7.05 -14.85 -5.36
CA LYS A 52 7.11 -16.29 -5.70
C LYS A 52 7.60 -16.61 -7.09
N PHE A 53 7.40 -15.71 -8.05
CA PHE A 53 7.86 -15.93 -9.44
C PHE A 53 8.97 -14.96 -9.87
N GLY A 54 9.31 -13.94 -9.07
CA GLY A 54 10.20 -12.86 -9.52
C GLY A 54 9.62 -12.10 -10.71
N PHE A 55 8.28 -12.07 -10.81
CA PHE A 55 7.57 -11.62 -11.99
C PHE A 55 7.10 -10.18 -11.80
N ASP A 56 7.68 -9.25 -12.55
CA ASP A 56 7.50 -7.79 -12.40
C ASP A 56 6.79 -7.15 -13.62
N GLN A 57 6.07 -7.97 -14.41
CA GLN A 57 5.48 -7.56 -15.70
C GLN A 57 3.96 -7.66 -15.66
N PHE A 58 3.37 -6.87 -14.75
CA PHE A 58 1.93 -6.79 -14.51
C PHE A 58 1.52 -5.35 -14.19
N ARG A 59 0.20 -5.09 -14.24
CA ARG A 59 -0.40 -3.79 -13.90
C ARG A 59 -1.66 -4.03 -13.06
N LEU A 60 -1.83 -3.27 -11.97
CA LEU A 60 -3.08 -3.15 -11.25
C LEU A 60 -3.78 -1.87 -11.72
N PHE A 61 -5.09 -1.94 -11.94
CA PHE A 61 -5.95 -0.79 -12.21
C PHE A 61 -6.98 -0.67 -11.09
N ASP A 62 -7.16 0.50 -10.49
CA ASP A 62 -8.27 0.77 -9.58
C ASP A 62 -8.95 2.07 -9.97
N ARG A 63 -10.29 2.08 -9.93
CA ARG A 63 -11.07 3.29 -10.16
C ARG A 63 -10.81 4.32 -9.05
N GLN A 64 -10.59 3.88 -7.82
CA GLN A 64 -10.46 4.74 -6.65
C GLN A 64 -9.20 5.62 -6.71
N SER A 65 -9.23 6.76 -6.03
CA SER A 65 -8.12 7.71 -5.96
C SER A 65 -7.01 7.30 -4.99
N GLY A 66 -7.09 6.11 -4.38
CA GLY A 66 -6.09 5.64 -3.41
C GLY A 66 -6.12 4.13 -3.17
N ILE A 67 -5.05 3.65 -2.52
CA ILE A 67 -4.82 2.23 -2.25
C ILE A 67 -5.57 1.80 -0.98
N GLY A 68 -6.32 0.69 -1.05
CA GLY A 68 -6.97 0.10 0.13
C GLY A 68 -8.33 -0.55 -0.12
N GLY A 69 -9.00 -0.23 -1.24
CA GLY A 69 -10.32 -0.77 -1.58
C GLY A 69 -11.36 -0.45 -0.51
N THR A 70 -11.98 -1.46 0.11
CA THR A 70 -12.95 -1.27 1.22
C THR A 70 -12.44 -0.32 2.31
N TRP A 71 -11.15 -0.34 2.64
CA TRP A 71 -10.56 0.55 3.66
C TRP A 71 -10.27 1.96 3.16
N TRP A 72 -10.19 2.16 1.84
CA TRP A 72 -10.06 3.48 1.23
C TRP A 72 -11.41 4.20 1.17
N ILE A 73 -12.51 3.52 0.83
CA ILE A 73 -13.84 4.14 0.72
C ILE A 73 -14.56 4.31 2.07
N ASN A 74 -14.44 3.36 3.00
CA ASN A 74 -15.12 3.45 4.30
C ASN A 74 -14.31 4.31 5.27
N ARG A 75 -14.64 5.61 5.33
CA ARG A 75 -13.97 6.60 6.20
C ARG A 75 -14.84 7.12 7.36
N TYR A 76 -16.04 6.59 7.56
CA TYR A 76 -16.93 7.01 8.65
C TYR A 76 -16.24 6.91 10.03
N PRO A 77 -16.56 7.80 10.99
CA PRO A 77 -15.88 7.83 12.28
C PRO A 77 -16.09 6.53 13.04
N GLY A 78 -15.05 6.03 13.70
CA GLY A 78 -15.06 4.73 14.38
C GLY A 78 -14.91 3.51 13.46
N VAL A 79 -14.69 3.69 12.15
CA VAL A 79 -14.44 2.57 11.22
C VAL A 79 -13.26 1.70 11.69
N ALA A 80 -13.51 0.42 11.92
CA ALA A 80 -12.53 -0.53 12.44
C ALA A 80 -12.83 -1.97 11.97
N CYS A 81 -11.80 -2.83 11.98
CA CYS A 81 -11.99 -4.25 11.67
C CYS A 81 -12.67 -5.00 12.82
N ASP A 82 -13.48 -6.02 12.48
CA ASP A 82 -14.12 -6.95 13.43
C ASP A 82 -13.33 -8.26 13.62
N ILE A 83 -12.17 -8.39 12.97
CA ILE A 83 -11.20 -9.48 13.14
C ILE A 83 -9.91 -8.91 13.74
N PRO A 84 -9.31 -9.55 14.76
CA PRO A 84 -8.07 -9.06 15.36
C PRO A 84 -6.90 -8.91 14.36
N ALA A 85 -6.14 -7.83 14.49
CA ALA A 85 -5.13 -7.35 13.54
C ALA A 85 -4.09 -8.40 13.13
N ALA A 86 -3.63 -9.21 14.09
CA ALA A 86 -2.65 -10.28 13.84
C ALA A 86 -3.17 -11.37 12.89
N PHE A 87 -4.49 -11.51 12.72
CA PHE A 87 -5.13 -12.40 11.74
C PHE A 87 -5.74 -11.63 10.54
N TYR A 88 -6.15 -10.38 10.72
CA TYR A 88 -6.52 -9.45 9.64
C TYR A 88 -5.28 -8.74 9.05
N SER A 89 -4.35 -9.53 8.54
CA SER A 89 -3.10 -9.07 7.91
C SER A 89 -2.53 -10.19 7.05
N PHE A 90 -1.65 -9.89 6.10
CA PHE A 90 -1.02 -10.92 5.27
C PHE A 90 -0.05 -11.78 6.09
N SER A 91 -0.13 -13.10 5.97
CA SER A 91 0.79 -14.04 6.63
C SER A 91 2.24 -13.90 6.13
N PHE A 92 2.43 -13.40 4.90
CA PHE A 92 3.74 -13.07 4.34
C PHE A 92 4.26 -11.68 4.75
N ALA A 93 3.39 -10.80 5.28
CA ALA A 93 3.74 -9.43 5.64
C ALA A 93 3.04 -8.97 6.93
N LEU A 94 3.21 -9.72 8.02
CA LEU A 94 2.66 -9.34 9.33
C LEU A 94 3.19 -7.98 9.79
N ASN A 95 2.29 -7.05 10.11
CA ASN A 95 2.63 -5.88 10.92
C ASN A 95 2.79 -6.32 12.39
N LYS A 96 3.85 -5.83 13.03
CA LYS A 96 4.19 -6.09 14.44
C LYS A 96 3.79 -4.93 15.37
N LYS A 97 3.53 -3.75 14.80
CA LYS A 97 3.28 -2.49 15.50
C LYS A 97 1.82 -2.05 15.32
N TRP A 98 0.88 -2.97 15.51
CA TRP A 98 -0.54 -2.63 15.51
C TRP A 98 -0.87 -1.83 16.78
N SER A 99 -1.58 -0.71 16.65
CA SER A 99 -1.91 0.13 17.81
C SER A 99 -2.96 -0.48 18.73
N ALA A 100 -3.80 -1.38 18.23
CA ALA A 100 -4.87 -2.04 18.98
C ALA A 100 -5.07 -3.49 18.54
N LEU A 101 -5.82 -4.27 19.33
CA LEU A 101 -6.27 -5.61 18.92
C LEU A 101 -7.17 -5.53 17.67
N TYR A 102 -8.04 -4.52 17.62
CA TYR A 102 -8.93 -4.19 16.50
C TYR A 102 -8.55 -2.79 15.97
N PRO A 103 -7.76 -2.71 14.88
CA PRO A 103 -7.17 -1.45 14.45
C PRO A 103 -8.20 -0.60 13.67
N PRO A 104 -8.09 0.74 13.76
CA PRO A 104 -8.95 1.64 13.01
C PRO A 104 -8.61 1.60 11.51
N GLY A 105 -9.58 1.91 10.66
CA GLY A 105 -9.46 1.87 9.19
C GLY A 105 -8.22 2.58 8.63
N PRO A 106 -7.89 3.82 9.06
CA PRO A 106 -6.67 4.52 8.62
C PRO A 106 -5.36 3.75 8.88
N GLU A 107 -5.26 2.99 9.97
CA GLU A 107 -4.07 2.17 10.25
C GLU A 107 -3.99 0.99 9.28
N ILE A 108 -5.13 0.41 8.88
CA ILE A 108 -5.19 -0.67 7.90
C ILE A 108 -4.83 -0.15 6.50
N VAL A 109 -5.25 1.07 6.12
CA VAL A 109 -4.81 1.72 4.88
C VAL A 109 -3.28 1.92 4.88
N LYS A 110 -2.73 2.50 5.95
CA LYS A 110 -1.27 2.69 6.11
C LYS A 110 -0.50 1.36 6.07
N TYR A 111 -1.07 0.31 6.64
CA TYR A 111 -0.52 -1.05 6.55
C TYR A 111 -0.50 -1.57 5.10
N LEU A 112 -1.60 -1.47 4.36
CA LEU A 112 -1.69 -1.94 2.97
C LEU A 112 -0.74 -1.17 2.05
N GLN A 113 -0.64 0.15 2.21
CA GLN A 113 0.34 1.00 1.52
C GLN A 113 1.78 0.56 1.84
N GLY A 114 2.13 0.40 3.11
CA GLY A 114 3.46 -0.09 3.53
C GLY A 114 3.79 -1.50 3.04
N VAL A 115 2.78 -2.34 2.76
CA VAL A 115 2.97 -3.62 2.06
C VAL A 115 3.25 -3.39 0.57
N CYS A 116 2.54 -2.48 -0.10
CA CYS A 116 2.82 -2.12 -1.49
C CYS A 116 4.24 -1.58 -1.68
N GLU A 117 4.72 -0.73 -0.75
CA GLU A 117 6.10 -0.24 -0.70
C GLU A 117 7.10 -1.39 -0.51
N LYS A 118 6.91 -2.20 0.54
CA LYS A 118 7.80 -3.31 0.90
C LYS A 118 7.99 -4.34 -0.22
N TYR A 119 6.97 -4.55 -1.05
CA TYR A 119 7.02 -5.46 -2.20
C TYR A 119 7.31 -4.75 -3.52
N GLU A 120 7.55 -3.44 -3.51
CA GLU A 120 7.82 -2.61 -4.69
C GLU A 120 6.73 -2.80 -5.77
N ILE A 121 5.45 -2.62 -5.40
CA ILE A 121 4.32 -2.67 -6.34
C ILE A 121 3.58 -1.34 -6.52
N VAL A 122 4.01 -0.26 -5.84
CA VAL A 122 3.40 1.08 -5.98
C VAL A 122 3.45 1.55 -7.44
N ASP A 123 4.58 1.38 -8.13
CA ASP A 123 4.76 1.71 -9.56
C ASP A 123 3.93 0.82 -10.51
N LYS A 124 3.33 -0.26 -9.99
CA LYS A 124 2.44 -1.18 -10.72
C LYS A 124 0.97 -0.84 -10.54
N ILE A 125 0.60 0.06 -9.64
CA ILE A 125 -0.78 0.47 -9.40
C ILE A 125 -1.08 1.73 -10.21
N GLN A 126 -2.16 1.69 -10.98
CA GLN A 126 -2.71 2.84 -11.70
C GLN A 126 -4.09 3.13 -11.08
N LEU A 127 -4.12 4.18 -10.26
CA LEU A 127 -5.33 4.71 -9.62
C LEU A 127 -6.12 5.58 -10.61
N ASN A 128 -7.33 5.99 -10.22
CA ASN A 128 -8.23 6.77 -11.09
C ASN A 128 -8.40 6.12 -12.48
N THR A 129 -8.48 4.78 -12.57
CA THR A 129 -8.66 4.08 -13.83
C THR A 129 -9.73 3.00 -13.68
N ASP A 130 -10.93 3.27 -14.16
CA ASP A 130 -12.03 2.29 -14.17
C ASP A 130 -11.82 1.32 -15.34
N VAL A 131 -12.08 0.04 -15.09
CA VAL A 131 -12.13 -0.99 -16.14
C VAL A 131 -13.59 -1.36 -16.31
N THR A 132 -14.15 -1.06 -17.47
CA THR A 132 -15.60 -1.19 -17.72
C THR A 132 -15.95 -2.48 -18.44
N SER A 133 -15.07 -2.98 -19.33
CA SER A 133 -15.33 -4.19 -20.09
C SER A 133 -14.05 -4.99 -20.34
N CYS A 134 -14.13 -6.31 -20.20
CA CYS A 134 -13.08 -7.29 -20.45
C CYS A 134 -13.61 -8.37 -21.40
N ARG A 135 -13.10 -8.45 -22.63
CA ARG A 135 -13.54 -9.41 -23.65
C ARG A 135 -12.44 -10.39 -24.04
N TRP A 136 -12.73 -11.69 -23.99
CA TRP A 136 -11.82 -12.72 -24.49
C TRP A 136 -11.77 -12.71 -26.02
N ASN A 137 -10.56 -12.73 -26.58
CA ASN A 137 -10.30 -12.89 -27.99
C ASN A 137 -9.76 -14.31 -28.24
N ASP A 138 -10.57 -15.18 -28.84
CA ASP A 138 -10.23 -16.57 -29.11
C ASP A 138 -9.12 -16.79 -30.15
N SER A 139 -8.99 -15.89 -31.15
CA SER A 139 -7.97 -16.04 -32.21
C SER A 139 -6.57 -15.71 -31.69
N GLU A 140 -6.46 -14.72 -30.79
CA GLU A 140 -5.19 -14.29 -30.19
C GLU A 140 -4.93 -14.93 -28.80
N GLY A 141 -5.96 -15.46 -28.17
CA GLY A 141 -5.90 -16.07 -26.84
C GLY A 141 -5.55 -15.07 -25.73
N VAL A 142 -6.08 -13.86 -25.79
CA VAL A 142 -5.87 -12.77 -24.83
C VAL A 142 -7.20 -12.09 -24.48
N TRP A 143 -7.24 -11.41 -23.34
CA TRP A 143 -8.29 -10.47 -22.99
C TRP A 143 -8.01 -9.10 -23.63
N GLU A 144 -9.03 -8.46 -24.20
CA GLU A 144 -9.04 -7.03 -24.54
C GLU A 144 -9.85 -6.30 -23.48
N LEU A 145 -9.28 -5.26 -22.88
CA LEU A 145 -9.89 -4.49 -21.79
C LEU A 145 -10.12 -3.06 -22.27
N THR A 146 -11.28 -2.50 -21.94
CA THR A 146 -11.55 -1.06 -22.05
C THR A 146 -11.28 -0.41 -20.70
N THR A 147 -10.37 0.57 -20.68
CA THR A 147 -9.98 1.32 -19.49
C THR A 147 -10.26 2.79 -19.68
N HIS A 148 -10.83 3.44 -18.67
CA HIS A 148 -11.09 4.87 -18.66
C HIS A 148 -10.28 5.52 -17.53
N GLU A 149 -9.43 6.47 -17.88
CA GLU A 149 -8.80 7.35 -16.89
C GLU A 149 -9.85 8.33 -16.38
N LEU A 150 -10.03 8.39 -15.07
CA LEU A 150 -11.04 9.19 -14.39
C LEU A 150 -10.46 10.52 -13.92
N VAL A 151 -11.30 11.54 -13.87
CA VAL A 151 -10.97 12.78 -13.14
C VAL A 151 -10.68 12.45 -11.67
N LYS A 152 -9.61 13.03 -11.12
CA LYS A 152 -9.14 12.80 -9.74
C LYS A 152 -10.29 13.03 -8.74
N GLY A 153 -10.52 12.07 -7.86
CA GLY A 153 -11.64 12.07 -6.89
C GLY A 153 -12.96 11.48 -7.40
N VAL A 154 -13.25 11.52 -8.71
CA VAL A 154 -14.50 10.96 -9.28
C VAL A 154 -14.55 9.44 -9.14
N GLY A 155 -13.37 8.80 -9.13
CA GLY A 155 -13.20 7.37 -8.84
C GLY A 155 -13.66 6.91 -7.46
N ASP A 156 -13.74 7.82 -6.49
CA ASP A 156 -14.25 7.53 -5.15
C ASP A 156 -15.78 7.60 -5.09
N LEU A 157 -16.49 8.06 -6.14
CA LEU A 157 -17.96 8.10 -6.17
C LEU A 157 -18.58 6.70 -6.39
N SER A 158 -19.90 6.54 -6.20
CA SER A 158 -20.58 5.32 -6.66
C SER A 158 -20.68 5.31 -8.19
N SER A 159 -20.83 4.12 -8.79
CA SER A 159 -21.00 4.00 -10.24
C SER A 159 -22.26 4.73 -10.73
N TYR A 160 -23.27 4.79 -9.87
CA TYR A 160 -24.49 5.58 -10.03
C TYR A 160 -24.27 7.10 -10.06
N ASP A 161 -23.45 7.62 -9.14
CA ASP A 161 -23.15 9.06 -9.09
C ASP A 161 -22.37 9.48 -10.34
N ARG A 162 -21.44 8.63 -10.83
CA ARG A 162 -20.73 8.86 -12.10
C ARG A 162 -21.70 8.93 -13.28
N VAL A 163 -22.69 8.03 -13.37
CA VAL A 163 -23.73 8.07 -14.41
C VAL A 163 -24.60 9.34 -14.31
N ALA A 164 -24.97 9.77 -13.10
CA ALA A 164 -25.70 11.02 -12.90
C ALA A 164 -24.87 12.26 -13.27
N MET A 165 -23.57 12.25 -12.95
CA MET A 165 -22.62 13.29 -13.29
C MET A 165 -22.45 13.41 -14.81
N ILE A 166 -22.24 12.29 -15.53
CA ILE A 166 -22.20 12.25 -17.00
C ILE A 166 -23.49 12.84 -17.60
N LYS A 167 -24.66 12.43 -17.09
CA LYS A 167 -25.96 12.92 -17.58
C LYS A 167 -26.15 14.43 -17.41
N ASN A 168 -25.61 15.00 -16.33
CA ASN A 168 -25.85 16.40 -15.95
C ASN A 168 -24.73 17.35 -16.38
N GLN A 169 -23.50 16.86 -16.56
CA GLN A 169 -22.27 17.64 -16.76
C GLN A 169 -21.42 17.19 -17.97
N GLY A 170 -21.81 16.12 -18.67
CA GLY A 170 -21.10 15.57 -19.84
C GLY A 170 -20.03 14.53 -19.46
N GLU A 171 -19.56 13.76 -20.46
CA GLU A 171 -18.60 12.67 -20.25
C GLU A 171 -17.24 13.16 -19.71
N ASP A 172 -16.77 14.32 -20.18
CA ASP A 172 -15.49 14.94 -19.78
C ASP A 172 -15.44 15.31 -18.28
N SER A 173 -16.59 15.40 -17.62
CA SER A 173 -16.67 15.60 -16.16
C SER A 173 -16.23 14.37 -15.35
N VAL A 174 -16.24 13.19 -15.98
CA VAL A 174 -15.89 11.90 -15.36
C VAL A 174 -14.65 11.28 -15.99
N PHE A 175 -14.51 11.34 -17.32
CA PHE A 175 -13.46 10.67 -18.08
C PHE A 175 -12.44 11.67 -18.64
N VAL A 176 -11.15 11.41 -18.38
CA VAL A 176 -10.01 12.15 -18.98
C VAL A 176 -9.65 11.58 -20.35
N ARG A 177 -9.64 10.24 -20.46
CA ARG A 177 -9.41 9.52 -21.73
C ARG A 177 -9.81 8.05 -21.61
N SER A 178 -9.94 7.38 -22.76
CA SER A 178 -10.19 5.93 -22.84
C SER A 178 -9.07 5.24 -23.65
N GLU A 179 -8.55 4.10 -23.17
CA GLU A 179 -7.61 3.24 -23.90
C GLU A 179 -8.16 1.81 -23.98
N LYS A 180 -7.89 1.13 -25.10
CA LYS A 180 -7.96 -0.34 -25.19
C LYS A 180 -6.60 -0.95 -24.92
N ILE A 181 -6.53 -1.82 -23.92
CA ILE A 181 -5.33 -2.59 -23.58
C ILE A 181 -5.59 -4.08 -23.76
N ARG A 182 -4.54 -4.90 -23.77
CA ARG A 182 -4.67 -6.36 -23.84
C ARG A 182 -3.94 -7.06 -22.72
N ALA A 183 -4.48 -8.18 -22.24
CA ALA A 183 -3.90 -8.96 -21.16
C ALA A 183 -3.89 -10.48 -21.42
N LYS A 184 -2.79 -11.17 -21.11
CA LYS A 184 -2.74 -12.64 -21.29
C LYS A 184 -3.46 -13.40 -20.17
N VAL A 185 -3.34 -12.89 -18.95
CA VAL A 185 -4.04 -13.35 -17.74
C VAL A 185 -4.81 -12.16 -17.18
N LEU A 186 -6.08 -12.40 -16.84
CA LEU A 186 -6.95 -11.41 -16.21
C LEU A 186 -7.27 -11.84 -14.79
N ILE A 187 -6.91 -11.01 -13.82
CA ILE A 187 -7.27 -11.21 -12.41
C ILE A 187 -8.29 -10.16 -12.02
N SER A 188 -9.49 -10.57 -11.60
CA SER A 188 -10.41 -9.67 -10.91
C SER A 188 -10.15 -9.75 -9.40
N ALA A 189 -9.99 -8.59 -8.79
CA ALA A 189 -9.86 -8.38 -7.35
C ALA A 189 -10.69 -7.17 -6.89
N VAL A 190 -11.80 -6.90 -7.59
CA VAL A 190 -12.68 -5.74 -7.36
C VAL A 190 -13.40 -5.77 -6.01
N GLY A 191 -13.54 -6.96 -5.40
CA GLY A 191 -14.24 -7.16 -4.13
C GLY A 191 -15.74 -7.41 -4.29
N GLY A 192 -16.44 -7.55 -3.15
CA GLY A 192 -17.88 -7.84 -3.09
C GLY A 192 -18.66 -6.96 -2.11
N LEU A 193 -18.07 -5.83 -1.68
CA LEU A 193 -18.68 -4.78 -0.84
C LEU A 193 -18.19 -3.42 -1.38
N VAL A 194 -18.69 -3.05 -2.57
CA VAL A 194 -18.11 -1.98 -3.41
C VAL A 194 -19.11 -0.85 -3.64
N GLU A 195 -20.24 -1.16 -4.27
CA GLU A 195 -21.31 -0.20 -4.55
C GLU A 195 -22.27 -0.11 -3.34
N PRO A 196 -22.44 1.08 -2.73
CA PRO A 196 -23.31 1.26 -1.58
C PRO A 196 -24.79 1.25 -1.99
N ASN A 197 -25.65 0.73 -1.12
CA ASN A 197 -27.09 0.75 -1.36
C ASN A 197 -27.60 2.21 -1.35
N ARG A 198 -28.37 2.58 -2.38
CA ARG A 198 -29.12 3.85 -2.44
C ARG A 198 -30.26 3.90 -1.40
N MET A 199 -30.89 5.06 -1.26
CA MET A 199 -32.22 5.12 -0.63
C MET A 199 -33.20 4.26 -1.47
N PRO A 200 -34.07 3.43 -0.86
CA PRO A 200 -35.04 2.65 -1.62
C PRO A 200 -36.04 3.56 -2.35
N GLU A 201 -36.26 3.32 -3.64
CA GLU A 201 -37.20 4.09 -4.49
C GLU A 201 -38.65 4.05 -4.00
N THR A 202 -38.99 3.10 -3.11
CA THR A 202 -40.27 3.02 -2.42
C THR A 202 -40.49 4.12 -1.38
N ILE A 203 -39.48 4.93 -1.05
CA ILE A 203 -39.57 6.07 -0.12
C ILE A 203 -39.67 7.36 -0.95
N PRO A 204 -40.82 8.04 -1.00
CA PRO A 204 -40.99 9.26 -1.79
C PRO A 204 -40.36 10.49 -1.11
N GLY A 205 -40.08 11.54 -1.90
CA GLY A 205 -39.64 12.85 -1.42
C GLY A 205 -38.15 12.95 -1.11
N VAL A 206 -37.32 12.04 -1.64
CA VAL A 206 -35.85 12.09 -1.54
C VAL A 206 -35.32 13.38 -2.19
N GLU A 207 -35.90 13.72 -3.34
CA GLU A 207 -35.67 14.91 -4.16
C GLU A 207 -36.15 16.22 -3.52
N ASP A 208 -37.08 16.16 -2.56
CA ASP A 208 -37.60 17.35 -1.86
C ASP A 208 -36.78 17.72 -0.61
N PHE A 209 -35.96 16.80 -0.09
CA PHE A 209 -35.19 17.02 1.14
C PHE A 209 -34.14 18.13 0.96
N GLN A 210 -34.15 19.12 1.86
CA GLN A 210 -33.21 20.26 1.78
C GLN A 210 -31.84 19.95 2.40
N GLY A 211 -31.77 18.93 3.26
CA GLY A 211 -30.53 18.49 3.89
C GLY A 211 -29.71 17.52 3.03
N PRO A 212 -28.47 17.21 3.43
CA PRO A 212 -27.67 16.19 2.75
C PRO A 212 -28.14 14.77 3.09
N ILE A 213 -28.22 13.92 2.06
CA ILE A 213 -28.38 12.47 2.16
C ILE A 213 -27.10 11.82 1.65
N PHE A 214 -26.42 11.02 2.49
CA PHE A 214 -25.19 10.33 2.07
C PHE A 214 -25.03 8.96 2.75
N HIS A 215 -24.29 8.06 2.12
CA HIS A 215 -24.03 6.72 2.65
C HIS A 215 -22.74 6.67 3.46
N SER A 216 -22.69 5.84 4.52
CA SER A 216 -21.54 5.75 5.42
C SER A 216 -20.23 5.40 4.68
N ALA A 217 -20.32 4.58 3.64
CA ALA A 217 -19.21 4.20 2.77
C ALA A 217 -18.75 5.31 1.79
N ARG A 218 -19.30 6.52 1.90
CA ARG A 218 -18.98 7.75 1.15
C ARG A 218 -19.14 8.95 2.09
N TRP A 219 -18.46 8.90 3.23
CA TRP A 219 -18.60 9.87 4.32
C TRP A 219 -18.27 11.30 3.87
N ARG A 220 -19.19 12.24 4.12
CA ARG A 220 -19.05 13.67 3.77
C ARG A 220 -18.54 14.45 4.99
N TYR A 221 -17.27 14.83 4.97
CA TYR A 221 -16.64 15.65 6.03
C TYR A 221 -16.95 17.16 5.89
N ASP A 222 -17.46 17.57 4.74
CA ASP A 222 -17.92 18.92 4.42
C ASP A 222 -19.32 19.23 4.98
N VAL A 223 -20.03 18.21 5.50
CA VAL A 223 -21.34 18.36 6.15
C VAL A 223 -21.13 18.57 7.65
N ASP A 224 -21.51 19.74 8.15
CA ASP A 224 -21.58 19.98 9.59
C ASP A 224 -22.75 19.21 10.22
N LEU A 225 -22.42 18.40 11.23
CA LEU A 225 -23.34 17.56 11.99
C LEU A 225 -23.66 18.15 13.38
N LYS A 226 -23.01 19.26 13.76
CA LYS A 226 -23.19 19.91 15.05
C LYS A 226 -24.58 20.54 15.16
N ASP A 227 -25.21 20.36 16.32
CA ASP A 227 -26.54 20.88 16.64
C ASP A 227 -27.65 20.45 15.66
N LYS A 228 -27.40 19.41 14.83
CA LYS A 228 -28.34 18.86 13.84
C LYS A 228 -29.21 17.72 14.37
N ASP A 229 -30.43 17.62 13.83
CA ASP A 229 -31.31 16.46 13.98
C ASP A 229 -31.00 15.43 12.87
N ILE A 230 -30.40 14.30 13.23
CA ILE A 230 -29.84 13.33 12.29
C ILE A 230 -30.69 12.05 12.24
N ILE A 231 -31.07 11.60 11.04
CA ILE A 231 -31.70 10.30 10.81
C ILE A 231 -30.64 9.30 10.34
N VAL A 232 -30.54 8.14 10.99
CA VAL A 232 -29.61 7.06 10.60
C VAL A 232 -30.38 5.84 10.13
N VAL A 233 -30.27 5.51 8.85
CA VAL A 233 -30.99 4.38 8.24
C VAL A 233 -30.16 3.10 8.35
N GLY A 234 -30.34 2.35 9.45
CA GLY A 234 -29.77 1.01 9.63
C GLY A 234 -29.03 0.80 10.96
N THR A 235 -28.89 -0.48 11.32
CA THR A 235 -28.23 -0.97 12.56
C THR A 235 -27.15 -2.03 12.26
N GLY A 236 -26.56 -2.00 11.06
CA GLY A 236 -25.44 -2.87 10.69
C GLY A 236 -24.11 -2.45 11.34
N CYS A 237 -23.03 -3.17 11.02
CA CYS A 237 -21.70 -2.92 11.59
C CYS A 237 -21.24 -1.46 11.46
N SER A 238 -21.49 -0.80 10.32
CA SER A 238 -21.12 0.61 10.11
C SER A 238 -21.83 1.53 11.09
N ALA A 239 -23.15 1.39 11.25
CA ALA A 239 -23.93 2.24 12.14
C ALA A 239 -23.52 2.05 13.61
N ALA A 240 -23.27 0.81 14.04
CA ALA A 240 -22.78 0.53 15.39
C ALA A 240 -21.40 1.14 15.69
N GLN A 241 -20.61 1.46 14.67
CA GLN A 241 -19.31 2.13 14.80
C GLN A 241 -19.43 3.67 14.81
N PHE A 242 -20.23 4.28 13.92
CA PHE A 242 -20.32 5.75 13.85
C PHE A 242 -21.39 6.39 14.74
N VAL A 243 -22.50 5.71 15.05
CA VAL A 243 -23.58 6.30 15.87
C VAL A 243 -23.10 6.79 17.24
N PRO A 244 -22.24 6.05 17.99
CA PRO A 244 -21.68 6.55 19.25
C PRO A 244 -20.89 7.87 19.14
N GLN A 245 -20.36 8.17 17.94
CA GLN A 245 -19.55 9.36 17.67
C GLN A 245 -20.42 10.58 17.33
N LEU A 246 -21.66 10.40 16.89
CA LEU A 246 -22.51 11.49 16.41
C LEU A 246 -22.84 12.52 17.51
N THR A 247 -23.25 12.06 18.71
CA THR A 247 -23.57 12.97 19.82
C THR A 247 -22.32 13.40 20.60
N THR A 248 -21.29 12.55 20.66
CA THR A 248 -20.09 12.78 21.50
C THR A 248 -18.98 13.57 20.80
N THR A 249 -18.66 13.23 19.56
CA THR A 249 -17.56 13.84 18.79
C THR A 249 -18.06 14.93 17.84
N TYR A 250 -19.23 14.72 17.22
CA TYR A 250 -19.81 15.67 16.26
C TYR A 250 -20.82 16.63 16.87
N GLY A 251 -21.23 16.43 18.13
CA GLY A 251 -22.14 17.34 18.83
C GLY A 251 -23.55 17.41 18.24
N ALA A 252 -24.05 16.32 17.64
CA ALA A 252 -25.41 16.26 17.12
C ALA A 252 -26.46 16.59 18.22
N LYS A 253 -27.51 17.30 17.82
CA LYS A 253 -28.62 17.68 18.71
C LYS A 253 -29.51 16.48 19.02
N SER A 254 -29.87 15.71 17.99
CA SER A 254 -30.55 14.41 18.14
C SER A 254 -30.12 13.41 17.07
N VAL A 255 -30.23 12.13 17.38
CA VAL A 255 -29.94 11.02 16.46
C VAL A 255 -31.08 10.00 16.54
N THR A 256 -31.90 9.93 15.49
CA THR A 256 -32.94 8.89 15.37
C THR A 256 -32.44 7.76 14.47
N GLN A 257 -32.10 6.62 15.08
CA GLN A 257 -31.62 5.43 14.37
C GLN A 257 -32.78 4.48 14.04
N LEU A 258 -32.91 4.13 12.75
CA LEU A 258 -33.99 3.29 12.24
C LEU A 258 -33.54 1.82 12.14
N MET A 259 -34.24 0.95 12.87
CA MET A 259 -33.94 -0.47 13.01
C MET A 259 -35.04 -1.36 12.44
N ARG A 260 -34.83 -1.89 11.23
CA ARG A 260 -35.73 -2.89 10.61
C ARG A 260 -35.64 -4.27 11.28
N SER A 261 -34.47 -4.64 11.80
CA SER A 261 -34.26 -5.90 12.52
C SER A 261 -33.07 -5.75 13.46
N PRO A 262 -33.16 -6.21 14.72
CA PRO A 262 -32.05 -6.09 15.65
C PRO A 262 -30.90 -7.04 15.28
N PRO A 263 -29.64 -6.57 15.30
CA PRO A 263 -28.48 -7.41 15.07
C PRO A 263 -28.16 -8.27 16.31
N TRP A 264 -27.50 -9.41 16.10
CA TRP A 264 -26.79 -10.07 17.19
C TRP A 264 -25.47 -9.33 17.45
N VAL A 265 -25.38 -8.72 18.63
CA VAL A 265 -24.19 -7.99 19.09
C VAL A 265 -23.33 -8.90 19.95
N PHE A 266 -22.03 -8.92 19.67
CA PHE A 266 -21.02 -9.69 20.38
C PHE A 266 -20.08 -8.74 21.14
N PRO A 267 -19.73 -9.01 22.41
CA PRO A 267 -18.83 -8.15 23.17
C PRO A 267 -17.45 -8.03 22.50
N LYS A 268 -16.87 -6.82 22.49
CA LYS A 268 -15.48 -6.62 22.04
C LYS A 268 -14.55 -7.56 22.82
N GLN A 269 -13.74 -8.34 22.12
CA GLN A 269 -12.79 -9.25 22.77
C GLN A 269 -11.70 -8.42 23.47
N MET A 270 -11.40 -8.76 24.72
CA MET A 270 -10.25 -8.18 25.40
C MET A 270 -8.94 -8.75 24.84
N PRO A 271 -7.85 -7.96 24.84
CA PRO A 271 -6.50 -8.45 24.62
C PRO A 271 -6.10 -9.69 25.45
N PRO A 272 -5.12 -10.48 24.96
CA PRO A 272 -4.53 -11.58 25.72
C PRO A 272 -4.08 -11.17 27.13
N PHE A 273 -4.12 -12.12 28.05
CA PHE A 273 -3.75 -11.95 29.47
C PHE A 273 -4.67 -11.02 30.28
N GLY A 274 -5.79 -10.55 29.71
CA GLY A 274 -6.75 -9.68 30.41
C GLY A 274 -6.31 -8.22 30.47
N LEU A 275 -5.30 -7.82 29.70
CA LEU A 275 -4.88 -6.44 29.52
C LEU A 275 -6.02 -5.59 28.92
N GLY A 276 -6.07 -4.32 29.25
CA GLY A 276 -6.90 -3.34 28.55
C GLY A 276 -6.33 -3.00 27.18
N ASP A 277 -7.07 -2.17 26.43
CA ASP A 277 -6.63 -1.73 25.10
C ASP A 277 -5.35 -0.87 25.18
N GLU A 278 -5.17 -0.08 26.24
CA GLU A 278 -4.01 0.81 26.45
C GLU A 278 -2.73 0.02 26.76
N GLU A 279 -2.77 -0.91 27.73
CA GLU A 279 -1.60 -1.74 28.03
C GLU A 279 -1.27 -2.68 26.87
N TRP A 280 -2.27 -3.13 26.10
CA TRP A 280 -2.01 -3.88 24.87
C TRP A 280 -1.34 -3.02 23.78
N ALA A 281 -1.71 -1.75 23.65
CA ALA A 281 -1.08 -0.82 22.71
C ALA A 281 0.40 -0.57 23.06
N GLU A 282 0.72 -0.44 24.35
CA GLU A 282 2.09 -0.26 24.85
C GLU A 282 2.95 -1.52 24.65
N TRP A 283 2.48 -2.68 25.14
CA TRP A 283 3.32 -3.88 25.23
C TRP A 283 3.34 -4.72 23.96
N SER A 284 2.25 -4.75 23.17
CA SER A 284 2.18 -5.65 22.02
C SER A 284 3.19 -5.36 20.90
N PRO A 285 3.58 -4.11 20.58
CA PRO A 285 4.66 -3.84 19.63
C PRO A 285 6.00 -4.42 20.08
N TRP A 286 6.30 -4.36 21.38
CA TRP A 286 7.51 -4.94 21.97
C TRP A 286 7.47 -6.48 21.90
N LEU A 287 6.39 -7.10 22.39
CA LEU A 287 6.19 -8.56 22.38
C LEU A 287 6.29 -9.13 20.95
N ASN A 288 5.61 -8.51 19.98
CA ASN A 288 5.63 -8.92 18.58
C ASN A 288 6.99 -8.68 17.89
N THR A 289 7.77 -7.71 18.36
CA THR A 289 9.09 -7.38 17.79
C THR A 289 10.17 -8.29 18.33
N TYR A 290 10.30 -8.38 19.65
CA TYR A 290 11.46 -8.96 20.33
C TYR A 290 11.29 -10.42 20.76
N ILE A 291 10.06 -10.91 21.03
CA ILE A 291 9.85 -12.32 21.37
C ILE A 291 9.75 -13.17 20.08
N PRO A 292 10.71 -14.08 19.81
CA PRO A 292 10.73 -14.81 18.55
C PRO A 292 9.50 -15.71 18.36
N GLY A 293 8.71 -15.41 17.33
CA GLY A 293 7.53 -16.20 16.97
C GLY A 293 6.23 -15.80 17.68
N PHE A 294 6.24 -14.86 18.64
CA PHE A 294 5.03 -14.45 19.38
C PHE A 294 3.90 -13.98 18.45
N ALA A 295 4.19 -13.07 17.50
CA ALA A 295 3.22 -12.61 16.50
C ALA A 295 2.60 -13.76 15.66
N LYS A 296 3.39 -14.80 15.36
CA LYS A 296 2.91 -15.99 14.62
C LYS A 296 2.06 -16.90 15.51
N PHE A 297 2.40 -17.03 16.79
CA PHE A 297 1.60 -17.75 17.76
C PHE A 297 0.26 -17.04 18.00
N GLN A 298 0.25 -15.72 18.20
CA GLN A 298 -0.96 -14.92 18.33
C GLN A 298 -1.88 -15.12 17.11
N ARG A 299 -1.35 -14.99 15.89
CA ARG A 299 -2.10 -15.27 14.65
C ARG A 299 -2.67 -16.69 14.62
N LEU A 300 -1.87 -17.70 14.97
CA LEU A 300 -2.31 -19.09 14.98
C LEU A 300 -3.42 -19.34 16.01
N LEU A 301 -3.33 -18.72 17.18
CA LEU A 301 -4.34 -18.80 18.24
C LEU A 301 -5.66 -18.18 17.76
N ILE A 302 -5.64 -16.95 17.25
CA ILE A 302 -6.82 -16.27 16.71
C ILE A 302 -7.45 -17.08 15.57
N ALA A 303 -6.63 -17.58 14.64
CA ALA A 303 -7.10 -18.44 13.56
C ALA A 303 -7.73 -19.74 14.09
N SER A 304 -7.14 -20.36 15.10
CA SER A 304 -7.68 -21.60 15.70
C SER A 304 -9.01 -21.37 16.42
N LEU A 305 -9.18 -20.23 17.10
CA LEU A 305 -10.44 -19.82 17.74
C LEU A 305 -11.52 -19.50 16.69
N ALA A 306 -11.15 -18.80 15.61
CA ALA A 306 -12.02 -18.54 14.47
C ALA A 306 -12.55 -19.85 13.83
N GLU A 307 -11.66 -20.81 13.57
CA GLU A 307 -12.05 -22.11 13.02
C GLU A 307 -12.83 -22.98 14.03
N TYR A 308 -12.61 -22.82 15.35
CA TYR A 308 -13.45 -23.46 16.37
C TYR A 308 -14.88 -22.89 16.41
N ASN A 309 -15.05 -21.60 16.10
CA ASN A 309 -16.36 -20.96 15.98
C ASN A 309 -17.17 -21.45 14.78
N TRP A 310 -16.55 -22.14 13.82
CA TRP A 310 -17.26 -22.81 12.71
C TRP A 310 -18.38 -23.75 13.18
N ARG A 311 -18.26 -24.34 14.39
CA ARG A 311 -19.26 -25.25 14.96
C ARG A 311 -20.66 -24.62 15.09
N TRP A 312 -20.76 -23.28 15.19
CA TRP A 312 -22.05 -22.56 15.25
C TRP A 312 -22.80 -22.49 13.93
N PHE A 313 -22.19 -22.86 12.80
CA PHE A 313 -22.76 -22.61 11.47
C PHE A 313 -23.48 -23.81 10.84
N GLY A 314 -23.40 -25.00 11.44
CA GLY A 314 -24.04 -26.22 10.94
C GLY A 314 -25.51 -26.41 11.37
N ASP A 315 -26.19 -27.37 10.75
CA ASP A 315 -27.59 -27.78 11.02
C ASP A 315 -27.73 -28.91 12.07
N SER A 316 -26.63 -29.42 12.62
CA SER A 316 -26.67 -30.53 13.59
C SER A 316 -27.21 -30.09 14.96
N LYS A 317 -27.80 -31.02 15.72
CA LYS A 317 -28.26 -30.78 17.11
C LYS A 317 -27.16 -30.22 18.02
N TYR A 318 -25.90 -30.60 17.79
CA TYR A 318 -24.76 -30.03 18.51
C TYR A 318 -24.58 -28.53 18.18
N ALA A 319 -24.60 -28.16 16.89
CA ALA A 319 -24.49 -26.78 16.46
C ALA A 319 -25.66 -25.91 16.95
N GLU A 320 -26.87 -26.47 16.96
CA GLU A 320 -28.08 -25.85 17.52
C GLU A 320 -27.94 -25.58 19.02
N ASN A 321 -27.52 -26.59 19.81
CA ASN A 321 -27.32 -26.43 21.25
C ASN A 321 -26.19 -25.43 21.57
N GLU A 322 -25.12 -25.40 20.77
CA GLU A 322 -24.02 -24.42 20.93
C GLU A 322 -24.44 -23.00 20.55
N ARG A 323 -25.38 -22.84 19.61
CA ARG A 323 -26.01 -21.54 19.29
C ARG A 323 -26.94 -21.09 20.41
N ALA A 324 -27.82 -21.96 20.91
CA ALA A 324 -28.76 -21.61 21.99
C ALA A 324 -28.04 -21.09 23.25
N LYS A 325 -26.90 -21.70 23.62
CA LYS A 325 -26.03 -21.18 24.71
C LYS A 325 -25.50 -19.78 24.42
N LEU A 326 -25.08 -19.52 23.19
CA LEU A 326 -24.58 -18.22 22.77
C LEU A 326 -25.71 -17.17 22.75
N GLU A 327 -26.89 -17.52 22.27
CA GLU A 327 -28.08 -16.66 22.25
C GLU A 327 -28.46 -16.19 23.66
N VAL A 328 -28.50 -17.10 24.65
CA VAL A 328 -28.71 -16.76 26.06
C VAL A 328 -27.64 -15.79 26.56
N ALA A 329 -26.36 -16.06 26.29
CA ALA A 329 -25.25 -15.21 26.73
C ALA A 329 -25.29 -13.80 26.10
N LEU A 330 -25.60 -13.70 24.80
CA LEU A 330 -25.68 -12.40 24.11
C LEU A 330 -26.93 -11.61 24.51
N LEU A 331 -28.07 -12.27 24.77
CA LEU A 331 -29.26 -11.60 25.33
C LEU A 331 -29.00 -11.10 26.76
N GLN A 332 -28.31 -11.87 27.60
CA GLN A 332 -27.93 -11.41 28.94
C GLN A 332 -26.95 -10.23 28.86
N TYR A 333 -25.96 -10.27 27.95
CA TYR A 333 -25.06 -9.15 27.69
C TYR A 333 -25.82 -7.89 27.28
N MET A 334 -26.71 -7.98 26.27
CA MET A 334 -27.57 -6.87 25.84
C MET A 334 -28.37 -6.27 27.01
N LYS A 335 -29.08 -7.11 27.77
CA LYS A 335 -29.91 -6.66 28.90
C LYS A 335 -29.09 -5.95 30.01
N SER A 336 -27.84 -6.35 30.22
CA SER A 336 -26.93 -5.72 31.18
C SER A 336 -26.26 -4.42 30.69
N ARG A 337 -26.39 -4.09 29.40
CA ARG A 337 -25.70 -2.93 28.78
C ARG A 337 -26.64 -1.88 28.22
N VAL A 338 -27.87 -2.21 27.88
CA VAL A 338 -28.83 -1.31 27.23
C VAL A 338 -29.97 -0.93 28.19
N PRO A 339 -30.55 0.29 28.11
CA PRO A 339 -31.76 0.64 28.87
C PRO A 339 -32.94 -0.31 28.61
N GLU A 340 -33.72 -0.56 29.67
CA GLU A 340 -34.83 -1.51 29.67
C GLU A 340 -35.86 -1.26 28.56
N LYS A 341 -36.14 0.01 28.25
CA LYS A 341 -37.05 0.45 27.16
C LYS A 341 -36.71 -0.13 25.78
N TYR A 342 -35.48 -0.62 25.55
CA TYR A 342 -35.06 -1.21 24.28
C TYR A 342 -34.91 -2.74 24.31
N HIS A 343 -35.07 -3.41 25.48
CA HIS A 343 -34.80 -4.84 25.62
C HIS A 343 -35.67 -5.72 24.71
N GLU A 344 -36.94 -5.37 24.53
CA GLU A 344 -37.85 -6.10 23.64
C GLU A 344 -37.44 -5.93 22.17
N ILE A 345 -37.30 -4.69 21.70
CA ILE A 345 -37.00 -4.41 20.28
C ILE A 345 -35.60 -4.89 19.85
N LEU A 346 -34.65 -5.00 20.78
CA LEU A 346 -33.30 -5.51 20.53
C LEU A 346 -33.17 -7.04 20.63
N SER A 347 -34.22 -7.77 21.03
CA SER A 347 -34.18 -9.24 21.12
C SER A 347 -34.41 -9.87 19.73
N PRO A 348 -33.41 -10.50 19.08
CA PRO A 348 -33.58 -10.95 17.69
C PRO A 348 -34.43 -12.20 17.57
N LYS A 349 -35.35 -12.19 16.59
CA LYS A 349 -36.30 -13.29 16.30
C LYS A 349 -35.74 -14.30 15.28
N TYR A 350 -34.42 -14.36 15.13
CA TYR A 350 -33.71 -15.22 14.18
C TYR A 350 -32.41 -15.73 14.81
N GLY A 351 -31.95 -16.91 14.40
CA GLY A 351 -30.82 -17.59 15.04
C GLY A 351 -29.48 -16.86 14.94
N VAL A 352 -28.66 -16.95 15.99
CA VAL A 352 -27.32 -16.34 16.02
C VAL A 352 -26.44 -16.87 14.88
N CYS A 353 -25.54 -16.04 14.38
CA CYS A 353 -24.68 -16.30 13.22
C CYS A 353 -25.39 -16.43 11.84
N CYS A 354 -26.73 -16.33 11.76
CA CYS A 354 -27.45 -16.24 10.48
C CYS A 354 -27.05 -14.98 9.68
N LYS A 355 -26.69 -13.90 10.39
CA LYS A 355 -25.97 -12.73 9.87
C LYS A 355 -24.59 -12.63 10.52
N ARG A 356 -23.70 -11.85 9.93
CA ARG A 356 -22.44 -11.44 10.59
C ARG A 356 -22.76 -10.74 11.92
N LEU A 357 -22.01 -11.07 12.96
CA LEU A 357 -22.16 -10.48 14.29
C LEU A 357 -21.67 -9.03 14.26
N VAL A 358 -22.36 -8.14 14.95
CA VAL A 358 -21.89 -6.76 15.21
C VAL A 358 -21.01 -6.79 16.44
N ILE A 359 -19.81 -6.20 16.39
CA ILE A 359 -18.97 -6.06 17.59
C ILE A 359 -19.40 -4.80 18.35
N ASP A 360 -19.59 -4.91 19.67
CA ASP A 360 -19.94 -3.75 20.51
C ASP A 360 -18.74 -2.81 20.68
N GLY A 361 -18.64 -1.81 19.78
CA GLY A 361 -17.70 -0.69 19.87
C GLY A 361 -18.17 0.44 20.80
N GLY A 362 -19.20 0.22 21.62
CA GLY A 362 -19.86 1.26 22.42
C GLY A 362 -21.26 1.63 21.94
N TRP A 363 -21.84 0.88 20.99
CA TRP A 363 -23.21 1.12 20.49
C TRP A 363 -24.23 0.93 21.62
N PHE A 364 -24.14 -0.15 22.39
CA PHE A 364 -25.03 -0.35 23.54
C PHE A 364 -24.87 0.73 24.61
N LYS A 365 -23.64 1.25 24.82
CA LYS A 365 -23.39 2.38 25.71
C LYS A 365 -24.07 3.67 25.20
N SER A 366 -24.02 3.95 23.89
CA SER A 366 -24.64 5.15 23.32
C SER A 366 -26.17 5.21 23.48
N LEU A 367 -26.84 4.07 23.64
CA LEU A 367 -28.30 4.03 23.83
C LEU A 367 -28.79 4.56 25.19
N HIS A 368 -27.88 4.88 26.12
CA HIS A 368 -28.19 5.60 27.36
C HIS A 368 -28.25 7.12 27.18
N ASP A 369 -27.70 7.67 26.09
CA ASP A 369 -27.81 9.08 25.76
C ASP A 369 -29.25 9.37 25.29
N GLU A 370 -29.94 10.31 25.96
CA GLU A 370 -31.32 10.67 25.61
C GLU A 370 -31.46 11.26 24.21
N LYS A 371 -30.35 11.80 23.65
CA LYS A 371 -30.29 12.26 22.26
C LYS A 371 -30.32 11.13 21.24
N VAL A 372 -30.03 9.88 21.64
CA VAL A 372 -29.96 8.70 20.76
C VAL A 372 -31.24 7.86 20.89
N VAL A 373 -32.13 8.02 19.92
CA VAL A 373 -33.42 7.33 19.87
C VAL A 373 -33.35 6.17 18.87
N LEU A 374 -33.53 4.93 19.36
CA LEU A 374 -33.65 3.75 18.52
C LEU A 374 -35.13 3.50 18.20
N SER A 375 -35.49 3.52 16.92
CA SER A 375 -36.87 3.36 16.43
C SER A 375 -37.02 2.14 15.52
N THR A 376 -38.12 1.42 15.66
CA THR A 376 -38.54 0.32 14.76
C THR A 376 -39.60 0.75 13.75
N LEU A 377 -40.06 2.01 13.80
CA LEU A 377 -41.04 2.54 12.86
C LEU A 377 -40.43 2.65 11.45
N PRO A 378 -41.15 2.26 10.39
CA PRO A 378 -40.66 2.37 9.02
C PRO A 378 -40.56 3.83 8.60
N LEU A 379 -39.47 4.21 7.93
CA LEU A 379 -39.46 5.43 7.13
C LEU A 379 -40.49 5.27 6.00
N THR A 380 -41.44 6.19 5.90
CA THR A 380 -42.54 6.12 4.93
C THR A 380 -42.52 7.29 3.93
N HIS A 381 -42.01 8.45 4.33
CA HIS A 381 -41.89 9.63 3.47
C HIS A 381 -40.78 10.56 3.95
N ILE A 382 -40.18 11.30 3.04
CA ILE A 382 -39.21 12.37 3.33
C ILE A 382 -39.82 13.68 2.85
N HIS A 383 -39.83 14.69 3.72
CA HIS A 383 -40.29 16.06 3.41
C HIS A 383 -39.07 16.99 3.40
N LYS A 384 -39.27 18.28 3.12
CA LYS A 384 -38.19 19.29 3.04
C LYS A 384 -37.29 19.37 4.28
N ASP A 385 -37.87 19.25 5.48
CA ASP A 385 -37.27 19.54 6.80
C ASP A 385 -37.46 18.41 7.84
N ARG A 386 -38.04 17.27 7.44
CA ARG A 386 -38.49 16.21 8.35
C ARG A 386 -38.72 14.89 7.62
N VAL A 387 -38.77 13.80 8.37
CA VAL A 387 -39.17 12.48 7.90
C VAL A 387 -40.46 12.02 8.58
N THR A 388 -41.26 11.22 7.88
CA THR A 388 -42.38 10.49 8.48
C THR A 388 -41.95 9.07 8.80
N LEU A 389 -42.09 8.68 10.07
CA LEU A 389 -41.80 7.35 10.61
C LEU A 389 -43.11 6.70 11.07
N GLY A 390 -43.62 5.73 10.32
CA GLY A 390 -45.01 5.27 10.46
C GLY A 390 -45.97 6.42 10.21
N ASP A 391 -46.69 6.84 11.24
CA ASP A 391 -47.61 8.00 11.24
C ASP A 391 -47.01 9.25 11.94
N ARG A 392 -45.75 9.19 12.40
CA ARG A 392 -45.14 10.23 13.24
C ARG A 392 -44.09 11.03 12.48
N ASN A 393 -44.23 12.35 12.47
CA ASN A 393 -43.22 13.25 11.90
C ASN A 393 -42.07 13.52 12.88
N VAL A 394 -40.84 13.50 12.38
CA VAL A 394 -39.59 13.74 13.13
C VAL A 394 -38.72 14.69 12.31
N ALA A 395 -38.22 15.77 12.94
CA ALA A 395 -37.32 16.73 12.28
C ALA A 395 -36.05 16.03 11.76
N ALA A 396 -35.54 16.49 10.62
CA ALA A 396 -34.36 15.91 9.98
C ALA A 396 -33.59 17.00 9.22
N ASP A 397 -32.38 17.30 9.68
CA ASP A 397 -31.41 18.14 8.97
C ASP A 397 -30.50 17.30 8.06
N VAL A 398 -30.22 16.04 8.43
CA VAL A 398 -29.27 15.15 7.75
C VAL A 398 -29.78 13.72 7.76
N ILE A 399 -29.62 12.99 6.65
CA ILE A 399 -29.93 11.55 6.57
C ILE A 399 -28.68 10.75 6.20
N ILE A 400 -28.23 9.89 7.11
CA ILE A 400 -27.06 9.03 6.92
C ILE A 400 -27.52 7.59 6.65
N LEU A 401 -27.21 7.08 5.46
CA LEU A 401 -27.51 5.71 5.07
C LEU A 401 -26.44 4.74 5.59
N ALA A 402 -26.88 3.72 6.31
CA ALA A 402 -26.07 2.59 6.78
C ALA A 402 -26.76 1.26 6.42
N ASN A 403 -27.38 1.23 5.23
CA ASN A 403 -28.21 0.16 4.70
C ASN A 403 -27.43 -0.88 3.86
N GLY A 404 -26.12 -0.70 3.66
CA GLY A 404 -25.20 -1.73 3.19
C GLY A 404 -24.72 -1.54 1.75
N PHE A 405 -24.53 -2.65 1.05
CA PHE A 405 -23.97 -2.69 -0.30
C PHE A 405 -24.79 -3.61 -1.20
N GLU A 406 -24.63 -3.43 -2.51
CA GLU A 406 -25.05 -4.38 -3.54
C GLU A 406 -24.08 -5.57 -3.51
N THR A 407 -24.58 -6.76 -3.20
CA THR A 407 -23.75 -7.93 -2.84
C THR A 407 -24.08 -9.22 -3.58
N LEU A 408 -25.11 -9.19 -4.43
CA LEU A 408 -25.53 -10.32 -5.26
C LEU A 408 -25.10 -10.13 -6.72
N ASP A 409 -24.92 -8.89 -7.17
CA ASP A 409 -24.44 -8.55 -8.51
C ASP A 409 -22.91 -8.57 -8.57
N TRP A 410 -22.37 -9.80 -8.62
CA TRP A 410 -20.94 -10.03 -8.59
C TRP A 410 -20.22 -9.38 -9.77
N LEU A 411 -19.13 -8.67 -9.45
CA LEU A 411 -18.27 -7.91 -10.38
C LEU A 411 -18.89 -6.62 -10.95
N HIS A 412 -20.18 -6.33 -10.72
CA HIS A 412 -20.84 -5.12 -11.22
C HIS A 412 -20.08 -3.82 -10.86
N PRO A 413 -19.95 -2.83 -11.77
CA PRO A 413 -20.40 -2.80 -13.17
C PRO A 413 -19.38 -3.32 -14.21
N LEU A 414 -18.36 -4.09 -13.83
CA LEU A 414 -17.39 -4.64 -14.78
C LEU A 414 -18.05 -5.72 -15.66
N GLU A 415 -18.15 -5.47 -16.97
CA GLU A 415 -18.53 -6.50 -17.93
C GLU A 415 -17.38 -7.49 -18.15
N VAL A 416 -17.60 -8.77 -17.88
CA VAL A 416 -16.65 -9.85 -18.23
C VAL A 416 -17.28 -10.73 -19.30
N ILE A 417 -16.64 -10.82 -20.46
CA ILE A 417 -17.19 -11.42 -21.68
C ILE A 417 -16.27 -12.53 -22.17
N GLY A 418 -16.71 -13.77 -22.05
CA GLY A 418 -15.94 -14.97 -22.36
C GLY A 418 -16.00 -15.37 -23.84
N ARG A 419 -15.75 -16.67 -24.08
CA ARG A 419 -15.86 -17.31 -25.40
C ARG A 419 -17.25 -17.07 -26.01
N SER A 420 -17.29 -17.03 -27.35
CA SER A 420 -18.53 -16.82 -28.12
C SER A 420 -19.28 -15.52 -27.79
N GLY A 421 -18.64 -14.56 -27.11
CA GLY A 421 -19.25 -13.29 -26.73
C GLY A 421 -20.23 -13.35 -25.55
N LYS A 422 -20.32 -14.48 -24.84
CA LYS A 422 -21.19 -14.64 -23.67
C LYS A 422 -20.71 -13.81 -22.48
N LYS A 423 -21.60 -13.03 -21.88
CA LYS A 423 -21.28 -12.29 -20.65
C LYS A 423 -21.37 -13.17 -19.41
N LEU A 424 -20.64 -12.84 -18.35
CA LEU A 424 -20.55 -13.64 -17.13
C LEU A 424 -21.87 -13.68 -16.34
N ASP A 425 -22.56 -12.54 -16.25
CA ASP A 425 -23.90 -12.37 -15.69
C ASP A 425 -24.95 -13.18 -16.45
N GLU A 426 -24.93 -13.17 -17.79
CA GLU A 426 -25.78 -14.04 -18.62
C GLU A 426 -25.59 -15.53 -18.26
N VAL A 427 -24.33 -15.98 -18.14
CA VAL A 427 -24.02 -17.38 -17.82
C VAL A 427 -24.37 -17.71 -16.36
N PHE A 428 -24.29 -16.75 -15.43
CA PHE A 428 -24.82 -16.91 -14.07
C PHE A 428 -26.34 -17.11 -14.10
N SER A 429 -27.09 -16.27 -14.81
CA SER A 429 -28.54 -16.40 -14.96
C SER A 429 -28.95 -17.73 -15.60
N GLU A 430 -28.28 -18.14 -16.68
CA GLU A 430 -28.50 -19.45 -17.34
C GLU A 430 -28.27 -20.65 -16.41
N ARG A 431 -27.41 -20.51 -15.40
CA ARG A 431 -27.05 -21.58 -14.44
C ARG A 431 -27.75 -21.44 -13.08
N GLY A 432 -28.74 -20.53 -12.96
CA GLY A 432 -29.56 -20.34 -11.75
C GLY A 432 -28.94 -19.48 -10.67
N GLY A 433 -27.82 -18.79 -10.94
CA GLY A 433 -27.25 -17.79 -10.04
C GLY A 433 -25.71 -17.70 -10.08
N PRO A 434 -25.12 -16.65 -9.48
CA PRO A 434 -23.67 -16.44 -9.46
C PRO A 434 -22.92 -17.59 -8.81
N GLN A 435 -21.87 -18.06 -9.50
CA GLN A 435 -21.06 -19.22 -9.10
C GLN A 435 -19.68 -19.16 -9.77
N LEU A 436 -18.65 -19.67 -9.10
CA LEU A 436 -17.34 -19.94 -9.70
C LEU A 436 -16.73 -21.20 -9.09
N TYR A 437 -16.01 -22.01 -9.88
CA TYR A 437 -15.24 -23.13 -9.38
C TYR A 437 -14.15 -22.63 -8.42
N MET A 438 -14.12 -23.18 -7.20
CA MET A 438 -13.27 -22.70 -6.10
C MET A 438 -13.45 -21.19 -5.80
N GLY A 439 -14.61 -20.61 -6.15
CA GLY A 439 -14.86 -19.16 -6.06
C GLY A 439 -13.96 -18.31 -6.96
N SER A 440 -13.22 -18.94 -7.89
CA SER A 440 -12.08 -18.34 -8.58
C SER A 440 -12.16 -18.36 -10.10
N ALA A 441 -12.77 -19.35 -10.76
CA ALA A 441 -12.75 -19.46 -12.23
C ALA A 441 -14.02 -20.10 -12.79
N MET A 442 -14.25 -19.94 -14.11
CA MET A 442 -15.43 -20.44 -14.81
C MET A 442 -15.07 -21.08 -16.16
N ASP A 443 -15.82 -22.10 -16.61
CA ASP A 443 -15.71 -22.59 -17.98
C ASP A 443 -16.28 -21.56 -18.98
N GLY A 444 -15.64 -21.41 -20.14
CA GLY A 444 -15.93 -20.33 -21.09
C GLY A 444 -15.14 -19.04 -20.85
N PHE A 445 -14.36 -18.94 -19.75
CA PHE A 445 -13.58 -17.75 -19.37
C PHE A 445 -12.09 -18.11 -19.19
N PRO A 446 -11.31 -18.34 -20.27
CA PRO A 446 -9.93 -18.80 -20.19
C PRO A 446 -9.00 -17.75 -19.58
N ASN A 447 -8.03 -18.18 -18.77
CA ASN A 447 -7.05 -17.31 -18.10
C ASN A 447 -7.66 -16.22 -17.19
N PHE A 448 -8.97 -16.26 -16.90
CA PHE A 448 -9.64 -15.39 -15.95
C PHE A 448 -9.63 -16.02 -14.56
N PHE A 449 -9.30 -15.22 -13.54
CA PHE A 449 -9.39 -15.62 -12.15
C PHE A 449 -9.95 -14.48 -11.29
N ALA A 450 -11.04 -14.73 -10.57
CA ALA A 450 -11.49 -13.88 -9.48
C ALA A 450 -10.73 -14.24 -8.19
N ILE A 451 -10.37 -13.22 -7.42
CA ILE A 451 -9.95 -13.32 -6.02
C ILE A 451 -11.06 -12.67 -5.20
N PHE A 452 -11.57 -13.38 -4.18
CA PHE A 452 -12.81 -13.05 -3.48
C PHE A 452 -14.04 -12.97 -4.42
N GLY A 453 -14.34 -14.06 -5.13
CA GLY A 453 -15.55 -14.23 -5.95
C GLY A 453 -16.70 -14.95 -5.20
N PRO A 454 -17.76 -15.37 -5.92
CA PRO A 454 -18.89 -16.11 -5.36
C PRO A 454 -18.50 -17.30 -4.47
N ASN A 455 -19.27 -17.50 -3.40
CA ASN A 455 -19.12 -18.57 -2.41
C ASN A 455 -17.76 -18.63 -1.71
N THR A 456 -17.14 -17.47 -1.43
CA THR A 456 -15.88 -17.36 -0.68
C THR A 456 -16.00 -16.66 0.67
N VAL A 457 -17.09 -15.93 0.93
CA VAL A 457 -17.28 -15.17 2.17
C VAL A 457 -17.45 -16.11 3.36
N THR A 458 -16.86 -15.76 4.50
CA THR A 458 -16.99 -16.55 5.74
C THR A 458 -17.59 -15.74 6.87
N GLY A 459 -18.48 -16.39 7.64
CA GLY A 459 -19.06 -15.81 8.85
C GLY A 459 -18.23 -15.98 10.13
N HIS A 460 -17.15 -16.78 10.08
CA HIS A 460 -16.39 -17.21 11.27
C HIS A 460 -14.88 -16.90 11.22
N SER A 461 -14.33 -16.55 10.06
CA SER A 461 -12.88 -16.51 9.81
C SER A 461 -12.47 -15.23 9.07
N SER A 462 -11.17 -15.06 8.84
CA SER A 462 -10.62 -13.87 8.15
C SER A 462 -10.73 -14.00 6.64
N VAL A 463 -11.25 -12.97 5.97
CA VAL A 463 -11.23 -12.88 4.50
C VAL A 463 -9.80 -12.93 3.95
N VAL A 464 -8.83 -12.34 4.66
CA VAL A 464 -7.41 -12.33 4.24
C VAL A 464 -6.85 -13.75 4.09
N LEU A 465 -7.31 -14.71 4.91
CA LEU A 465 -6.94 -16.12 4.74
C LEU A 465 -7.54 -16.72 3.46
N ALA A 466 -8.80 -16.41 3.14
CA ALA A 466 -9.44 -16.83 1.90
C ALA A 466 -8.73 -16.23 0.68
N THR A 467 -8.44 -14.92 0.69
CA THR A 467 -7.65 -14.22 -0.33
C THR A 467 -6.29 -14.88 -0.54
N GLU A 468 -5.49 -15.06 0.51
CA GLU A 468 -4.15 -15.67 0.38
C GLU A 468 -4.24 -17.09 -0.21
N ASN A 469 -5.26 -17.85 0.15
CA ASN A 469 -5.51 -19.17 -0.43
C ASN A 469 -5.84 -19.10 -1.93
N MET A 470 -6.76 -18.21 -2.33
CA MET A 470 -7.15 -18.02 -3.73
C MET A 470 -6.00 -17.49 -4.59
N VAL A 471 -5.21 -16.53 -4.10
CA VAL A 471 -4.01 -16.03 -4.78
C VAL A 471 -3.00 -17.16 -4.98
N ASN A 472 -2.71 -17.94 -3.94
CA ASN A 472 -1.82 -19.11 -4.05
C ASN A 472 -2.38 -20.22 -4.94
N TYR A 473 -3.70 -20.28 -5.14
CA TYR A 473 -4.36 -21.21 -6.05
C TYR A 473 -4.26 -20.75 -7.50
N ALA A 474 -4.69 -19.52 -7.81
CA ALA A 474 -4.62 -18.90 -9.13
C ALA A 474 -3.17 -18.88 -9.66
N MET A 475 -2.19 -18.53 -8.80
CA MET A 475 -0.76 -18.58 -9.16
C MET A 475 -0.31 -19.94 -9.71
N LYS A 476 -0.82 -21.07 -9.17
CA LYS A 476 -0.45 -22.41 -9.66
C LYS A 476 -1.02 -22.71 -11.05
N MET A 477 -2.17 -22.11 -11.38
CA MET A 477 -2.83 -22.31 -12.67
C MET A 477 -2.22 -21.43 -13.76
N ILE A 478 -1.76 -20.22 -13.42
CA ILE A 478 -1.12 -19.30 -14.37
C ILE A 478 0.39 -19.55 -14.51
N GLU A 479 1.05 -20.24 -13.56
CA GLU A 479 2.49 -20.53 -13.61
C GLU A 479 2.96 -21.12 -14.97
N PRO A 480 2.25 -22.07 -15.62
CA PRO A 480 2.62 -22.57 -16.93
C PRO A 480 2.50 -21.52 -18.04
N ILE A 481 1.56 -20.59 -17.94
CA ILE A 481 1.37 -19.49 -18.91
C ILE A 481 2.52 -18.49 -18.79
N LEU A 482 2.82 -18.03 -17.57
CA LEU A 482 3.93 -17.10 -17.29
C LEU A 482 5.31 -17.67 -17.69
N LYS A 483 5.44 -19.01 -17.76
CA LYS A 483 6.65 -19.71 -18.22
C LYS A 483 6.69 -19.97 -19.73
N GLY A 484 5.65 -19.60 -20.48
CA GLY A 484 5.49 -19.93 -21.90
C GLY A 484 5.37 -21.44 -22.16
N ASP A 485 4.94 -22.21 -21.16
CA ASP A 485 4.64 -23.63 -21.30
C ASP A 485 3.16 -23.84 -21.74
N ALA A 486 2.25 -22.89 -21.53
CA ALA A 486 0.84 -22.98 -21.96
C ALA A 486 0.34 -21.68 -22.61
N HIS A 487 -0.56 -21.81 -23.59
CA HIS A 487 -1.27 -20.70 -24.23
C HIS A 487 -2.45 -20.22 -23.39
N TYR A 488 -3.20 -21.15 -22.80
CA TYR A 488 -4.27 -20.86 -21.84
C TYR A 488 -4.54 -22.02 -20.88
N VAL A 489 -5.25 -21.71 -19.80
CA VAL A 489 -5.81 -22.60 -18.79
C VAL A 489 -7.29 -22.28 -18.59
N GLU A 490 -8.12 -23.31 -18.42
CA GLU A 490 -9.58 -23.18 -18.29
C GLU A 490 -10.12 -24.35 -17.44
N VAL A 491 -11.12 -24.11 -16.61
CA VAL A 491 -11.76 -25.18 -15.82
C VAL A 491 -12.75 -25.97 -16.68
N LYS A 492 -12.96 -27.24 -16.35
CA LYS A 492 -13.97 -28.08 -17.00
C LYS A 492 -15.35 -27.78 -16.47
N LYS A 493 -16.32 -27.65 -17.37
CA LYS A 493 -17.74 -27.43 -17.05
C LYS A 493 -18.29 -28.45 -16.05
N GLU A 494 -17.94 -29.73 -16.22
CA GLU A 494 -18.43 -30.79 -15.33
C GLU A 494 -17.87 -30.65 -13.91
N ALA A 495 -16.65 -30.12 -13.76
CA ALA A 495 -16.01 -29.89 -12.47
C ALA A 495 -16.57 -28.64 -11.77
N GLU A 496 -16.88 -27.59 -12.52
CA GLU A 496 -17.58 -26.41 -12.01
C GLU A 496 -18.99 -26.76 -11.55
N MET A 497 -19.81 -27.37 -12.41
CA MET A 497 -21.19 -27.74 -12.07
C MET A 497 -21.25 -28.69 -10.86
N ALA A 498 -20.31 -29.64 -10.74
CA ALA A 498 -20.22 -30.52 -9.58
C ALA A 498 -19.81 -29.76 -8.30
N TRP A 499 -18.95 -28.75 -8.41
CA TRP A 499 -18.57 -27.88 -7.29
C TRP A 499 -19.77 -27.03 -6.83
N THR A 500 -20.44 -26.32 -7.75
CA THR A 500 -21.61 -25.49 -7.41
C THR A 500 -22.72 -26.33 -6.78
N ALA A 501 -23.00 -27.52 -7.32
CA ALA A 501 -24.02 -28.41 -6.79
C ALA A 501 -23.74 -28.85 -5.34
N ASP A 502 -22.48 -29.15 -5.00
CA ASP A 502 -22.07 -29.50 -3.63
C ASP A 502 -22.16 -28.30 -2.67
N ILE A 503 -21.71 -27.13 -3.13
CA ILE A 503 -21.75 -25.86 -2.38
C ILE A 503 -23.20 -25.47 -2.06
N GLN A 504 -24.07 -25.37 -3.06
CA GLN A 504 -25.47 -24.97 -2.87
C GLN A 504 -26.25 -26.01 -2.05
N LYS A 505 -26.00 -27.31 -2.25
CA LYS A 505 -26.57 -28.38 -1.41
C LYS A 505 -26.14 -28.24 0.05
N SER A 506 -24.89 -27.87 0.30
CA SER A 506 -24.35 -27.74 1.66
C SER A 506 -24.75 -26.43 2.33
N LEU A 507 -24.98 -25.34 1.58
CA LEU A 507 -25.47 -24.05 2.10
C LEU A 507 -26.88 -24.16 2.68
N LYS A 508 -27.76 -24.97 2.08
CA LYS A 508 -29.09 -25.31 2.64
C LYS A 508 -29.03 -25.93 4.05
N LYS A 509 -27.86 -26.43 4.47
CA LYS A 509 -27.55 -27.01 5.78
C LYS A 509 -26.70 -26.10 6.67
N ARG A 510 -26.77 -24.78 6.44
CA ARG A 510 -26.08 -23.76 7.23
C ARG A 510 -27.05 -22.77 7.84
N VAL A 511 -26.62 -22.19 8.96
CA VAL A 511 -27.40 -21.20 9.72
C VAL A 511 -27.81 -19.97 8.88
N TRP A 512 -27.10 -19.67 7.80
CA TRP A 512 -27.45 -18.61 6.84
C TRP A 512 -28.79 -18.86 6.12
N SER A 513 -29.18 -20.13 5.95
CA SER A 513 -30.47 -20.51 5.34
C SER A 513 -31.45 -21.11 6.37
N THR A 514 -30.96 -21.79 7.41
CA THR A 514 -31.81 -22.40 8.44
C THR A 514 -32.11 -21.49 9.64
N GLY A 515 -31.40 -20.38 9.80
CA GLY A 515 -31.51 -19.48 10.96
C GLY A 515 -32.70 -18.50 10.90
N GLY A 516 -33.54 -18.56 9.87
CA GLY A 516 -34.78 -17.76 9.77
C GLY A 516 -34.59 -16.26 9.51
N CYS A 517 -33.41 -15.80 9.10
CA CYS A 517 -33.14 -14.40 8.82
C CYS A 517 -33.17 -14.07 7.33
N LYS A 518 -33.65 -12.86 6.97
CA LYS A 518 -33.36 -12.25 5.66
C LYS A 518 -31.97 -11.61 5.72
N SER A 519 -30.99 -12.17 4.99
CA SER A 519 -29.59 -11.73 4.93
C SER A 519 -29.18 -11.41 3.50
N TRP A 520 -28.19 -10.51 3.34
CA TRP A 520 -27.58 -10.13 2.06
C TRP A 520 -26.77 -11.25 1.39
N TYR A 521 -26.65 -12.42 2.03
CA TYR A 521 -25.95 -13.59 1.48
C TYR A 521 -26.71 -14.33 0.38
N GLN A 522 -28.02 -14.11 0.25
CA GLN A 522 -28.88 -14.92 -0.63
C GLN A 522 -29.94 -14.05 -1.34
N GLY A 523 -30.27 -14.43 -2.56
CA GLY A 523 -31.37 -13.85 -3.34
C GLY A 523 -32.76 -14.23 -2.81
N GLU A 524 -33.79 -13.65 -3.42
CA GLU A 524 -35.19 -13.94 -3.07
C GLU A 524 -35.61 -15.37 -3.45
N ASP A 525 -34.95 -15.95 -4.46
CA ASP A 525 -35.03 -17.35 -4.87
C ASP A 525 -34.36 -18.33 -3.88
N GLY A 526 -33.64 -17.81 -2.87
CA GLY A 526 -32.86 -18.58 -1.91
C GLY A 526 -31.48 -19.03 -2.43
N TRP A 527 -31.02 -18.56 -3.60
CA TRP A 527 -29.67 -18.83 -4.07
C TRP A 527 -28.66 -18.05 -3.23
N ASN A 528 -27.76 -18.76 -2.55
CA ASN A 528 -26.71 -18.14 -1.76
C ASN A 528 -25.43 -18.07 -2.60
N SER A 529 -25.21 -16.94 -3.27
CA SER A 529 -24.00 -16.67 -4.07
C SER A 529 -22.79 -16.32 -3.23
N THR A 530 -22.95 -16.09 -1.92
CA THR A 530 -21.98 -15.29 -1.16
C THR A 530 -21.12 -16.13 -0.24
N THR A 531 -21.71 -16.99 0.60
CA THR A 531 -20.98 -17.67 1.66
C THR A 531 -20.39 -19.01 1.25
N TYR A 532 -19.30 -19.39 1.92
CA TYR A 532 -18.65 -20.69 1.78
C TYR A 532 -19.11 -21.67 2.87
N PRO A 533 -19.64 -22.87 2.54
CA PRO A 533 -20.26 -23.79 3.50
C PRO A 533 -19.31 -24.70 4.28
N TYR A 534 -18.00 -24.46 4.30
CA TYR A 534 -17.02 -25.28 5.04
C TYR A 534 -15.99 -24.42 5.80
N SER A 535 -15.11 -25.05 6.57
CA SER A 535 -14.04 -24.38 7.31
C SER A 535 -12.96 -23.81 6.38
N GLN A 536 -12.28 -22.73 6.77
CA GLN A 536 -11.16 -22.21 5.97
C GLN A 536 -9.93 -23.11 6.02
N VAL A 537 -9.76 -23.96 7.03
CA VAL A 537 -8.76 -25.05 6.98
C VAL A 537 -9.02 -25.98 5.79
N TRP A 538 -10.28 -26.36 5.52
CA TRP A 538 -10.61 -27.19 4.37
C TRP A 538 -10.36 -26.47 3.04
N PHE A 539 -10.77 -25.20 2.94
CA PHE A 539 -10.49 -24.37 1.77
C PHE A 539 -8.99 -24.19 1.52
N SER A 540 -8.20 -23.99 2.59
CA SER A 540 -6.73 -23.91 2.54
C SER A 540 -6.11 -25.19 1.98
N LEU A 541 -6.61 -26.37 2.38
CA LEU A 541 -6.13 -27.65 1.87
C LEU A 541 -6.46 -27.85 0.39
N LEU A 542 -7.67 -27.51 -0.04
CA LEU A 542 -8.07 -27.55 -1.45
C LEU A 542 -7.22 -26.60 -2.31
N CYS A 543 -6.95 -25.39 -1.81
CA CYS A 543 -6.08 -24.43 -2.48
C CYS A 543 -4.60 -24.88 -2.47
N MET A 544 -4.15 -25.55 -1.42
CA MET A 544 -2.80 -26.10 -1.29
C MET A 544 -2.56 -27.27 -2.26
N PHE A 545 -3.55 -28.14 -2.45
CA PHE A 545 -3.47 -29.35 -3.28
C PHE A 545 -4.54 -29.37 -4.40
N PRO A 546 -4.37 -28.57 -5.48
CA PRO A 546 -5.36 -28.50 -6.55
C PRO A 546 -5.62 -29.82 -7.27
N LYS A 547 -6.88 -30.05 -7.65
CA LYS A 547 -7.28 -31.14 -8.55
C LYS A 547 -6.94 -30.78 -10.01
N TYR A 548 -5.66 -30.88 -10.39
CA TYR A 548 -5.21 -30.52 -11.75
C TYR A 548 -5.92 -31.24 -12.91
N ARG A 549 -6.61 -32.36 -12.66
CA ARG A 549 -7.42 -33.08 -13.68
C ARG A 549 -8.71 -32.35 -14.06
N ASP A 550 -9.17 -31.44 -13.21
CA ASP A 550 -10.40 -30.65 -13.36
C ASP A 550 -10.17 -29.45 -14.32
N TRP A 551 -8.94 -29.29 -14.82
CA TRP A 551 -8.48 -28.19 -15.67
C TRP A 551 -8.01 -28.67 -17.05
N ASN A 552 -8.28 -27.85 -18.07
CA ASN A 552 -7.80 -28.01 -19.44
C ASN A 552 -6.66 -27.01 -19.69
N TYR A 553 -5.51 -27.51 -20.17
CA TYR A 553 -4.36 -26.70 -20.58
C TYR A 553 -4.08 -26.88 -22.06
N LYS A 554 -4.10 -25.79 -22.83
CA LYS A 554 -3.54 -25.79 -24.20
C LYS A 554 -2.05 -25.52 -24.11
N TYR A 555 -1.23 -26.57 -24.01
CA TYR A 555 0.22 -26.47 -23.92
C TYR A 555 0.84 -25.88 -25.20
N THR A 556 1.94 -25.13 -25.06
CA THR A 556 2.85 -24.80 -26.17
C THR A 556 3.64 -26.05 -26.57
N THR A 557 4.28 -26.06 -27.73
CA THR A 557 5.20 -27.15 -28.15
C THR A 557 6.27 -27.44 -27.08
N LYS A 558 6.89 -26.39 -26.56
CA LYS A 558 7.83 -26.40 -25.42
C LYS A 558 7.20 -27.04 -24.17
N GLY A 559 6.00 -26.60 -23.77
CA GLY A 559 5.32 -27.11 -22.58
C GLY A 559 4.87 -28.56 -22.72
N PHE A 560 4.45 -28.98 -23.92
CA PHE A 560 4.08 -30.36 -24.23
C PHE A 560 5.30 -31.27 -24.10
N ALA A 561 6.41 -30.95 -24.76
CA ALA A 561 7.67 -31.71 -24.66
C ALA A 561 8.16 -31.83 -23.21
N LYS A 562 8.13 -30.72 -22.45
CA LYS A 562 8.47 -30.68 -21.02
C LYS A 562 7.54 -31.54 -20.16
N THR A 563 6.26 -31.61 -20.49
CA THR A 563 5.26 -32.40 -19.76
C THR A 563 5.38 -33.89 -20.07
N LEU A 564 5.62 -34.25 -21.34
CA LEU A 564 5.94 -35.61 -21.77
C LEU A 564 7.21 -36.12 -21.10
N ALA A 565 8.30 -35.33 -21.12
CA ALA A 565 9.55 -35.67 -20.44
C ALA A 565 9.37 -35.88 -18.93
N LYS A 566 8.58 -35.03 -18.25
CA LYS A 566 8.21 -35.23 -16.83
C LYS A 566 7.42 -36.53 -16.62
N ARG A 567 6.51 -36.89 -17.53
CA ARG A 567 5.71 -38.13 -17.44
C ARG A 567 6.58 -39.37 -17.62
N ILE A 568 7.44 -39.38 -18.64
CA ILE A 568 8.42 -40.45 -18.88
C ILE A 568 9.35 -40.60 -17.67
N LEU A 569 9.91 -39.50 -17.15
CA LEU A 569 10.79 -39.55 -15.98
C LEU A 569 10.11 -40.09 -14.71
N ARG A 570 8.81 -39.82 -14.52
CA ARG A 570 8.01 -40.42 -13.44
C ARG A 570 7.79 -41.91 -13.64
N ILE A 571 7.49 -42.35 -14.86
CA ILE A 571 7.33 -43.77 -15.20
C ILE A 571 8.66 -44.52 -14.96
N ILE A 572 9.78 -43.98 -15.43
CA ILE A 572 11.12 -44.55 -15.19
C ILE A 572 11.43 -44.62 -13.68
N ALA A 573 11.11 -43.58 -12.92
CA ALA A 573 11.34 -43.58 -11.47
C ALA A 573 10.46 -44.61 -10.73
N LEU A 574 9.19 -44.75 -11.12
CA LEU A 574 8.28 -45.76 -10.54
C LEU A 574 8.70 -47.18 -10.93
N ALA A 575 9.09 -47.41 -12.19
CA ALA A 575 9.65 -48.67 -12.65
C ALA A 575 10.92 -49.02 -11.86
N GLY A 576 11.87 -48.09 -11.71
CA GLY A 576 13.07 -48.30 -10.91
C GLY A 576 12.79 -48.61 -9.43
N ILE A 577 11.76 -48.00 -8.83
CA ILE A 577 11.31 -48.35 -7.47
C ILE A 577 10.70 -49.76 -7.44
N ALA A 578 9.84 -50.11 -8.39
CA ALA A 578 9.21 -51.43 -8.47
C ALA A 578 10.25 -52.55 -8.70
N THR A 579 11.19 -52.34 -9.62
CA THR A 579 12.32 -53.24 -9.88
C THR A 579 13.24 -53.36 -8.66
N GLY A 580 13.53 -52.26 -7.96
CA GLY A 580 14.28 -52.28 -6.70
C GLY A 580 13.57 -53.09 -5.61
N LEU A 581 12.27 -52.90 -5.43
CA LEU A 581 11.45 -53.66 -4.47
C LEU A 581 11.33 -55.15 -4.86
N TYR A 582 11.32 -55.47 -6.15
CA TYR A 582 11.31 -56.85 -6.65
C TYR A 582 12.63 -57.57 -6.32
N PHE A 583 13.78 -56.97 -6.66
CA PHE A 583 15.08 -57.58 -6.38
C PHE A 583 15.40 -57.64 -4.89
N ALA A 584 15.02 -56.62 -4.12
CA ALA A 584 15.06 -56.63 -2.66
C ALA A 584 14.38 -57.88 -2.06
N ARG A 585 13.17 -58.18 -2.56
CA ARG A 585 12.34 -59.31 -2.13
C ARG A 585 12.89 -60.66 -2.59
N GLN A 586 13.50 -60.76 -3.77
CA GLN A 586 14.21 -61.98 -4.18
C GLN A 586 15.50 -62.22 -3.40
N ALA A 587 16.25 -61.18 -3.05
CA ALA A 587 17.52 -61.29 -2.35
C ALA A 587 17.40 -61.58 -0.83
N GLY A 588 16.18 -61.87 -0.32
CA GLY A 588 15.93 -62.14 1.10
C GLY A 588 16.25 -60.97 2.04
N SER A 589 16.41 -59.76 1.49
CA SER A 589 16.97 -58.61 2.21
C SER A 589 15.89 -57.63 2.67
N ASN A 590 16.00 -57.13 3.90
CA ASN A 590 15.16 -56.03 4.42
C ASN A 590 15.60 -54.68 3.82
N PHE A 591 15.44 -54.53 2.51
CA PHE A 591 15.87 -53.37 1.75
C PHE A 591 15.13 -52.11 2.19
N SER A 592 15.86 -51.09 2.62
CA SER A 592 15.25 -49.89 3.19
C SER A 592 14.70 -48.97 2.11
N TRP A 593 13.53 -48.36 2.36
CA TRP A 593 12.98 -47.30 1.50
C TRP A 593 13.98 -46.17 1.20
N LYS A 594 14.93 -45.92 2.11
CA LYS A 594 16.02 -44.94 1.95
C LYS A 594 16.96 -45.27 0.79
N GLU A 595 17.21 -46.55 0.52
CA GLU A 595 18.19 -47.02 -0.47
C GLU A 595 17.59 -47.01 -1.88
N GLY A 596 16.36 -47.48 -2.05
CA GLY A 596 15.64 -47.38 -3.34
C GLY A 596 15.46 -45.93 -3.81
N VAL A 597 15.22 -44.99 -2.88
CA VAL A 597 15.17 -43.55 -3.18
C VAL A 597 16.54 -43.00 -3.60
N ALA A 598 17.66 -43.54 -3.08
CA ALA A 598 19.00 -43.13 -3.50
C ALA A 598 19.31 -43.58 -4.95
N VAL A 599 19.00 -44.83 -5.29
CA VAL A 599 19.17 -45.37 -6.66
C VAL A 599 18.32 -44.58 -7.66
N ALA A 600 17.03 -44.34 -7.36
CA ALA A 600 16.16 -43.55 -8.21
C ALA A 600 16.63 -42.09 -8.40
N ARG A 601 17.25 -41.49 -7.38
CA ARG A 601 17.90 -40.16 -7.48
C ARG A 601 19.14 -40.20 -8.37
N LEU A 602 19.96 -41.26 -8.31
CA LEU A 602 21.16 -41.41 -9.13
C LEU A 602 20.79 -41.56 -10.62
N ALA A 603 19.86 -42.47 -10.95
CA ALA A 603 19.36 -42.67 -12.30
C ALA A 603 18.73 -41.39 -12.88
N ARG A 604 17.92 -40.68 -12.09
CA ARG A 604 17.37 -39.37 -12.46
C ARG A 604 18.47 -38.33 -12.76
N ARG A 605 19.57 -38.32 -12.00
CA ARG A 605 20.68 -37.37 -12.19
C ARG A 605 21.47 -37.67 -13.47
N GLN A 606 21.73 -38.94 -13.76
CA GLN A 606 22.38 -39.36 -15.02
C GLN A 606 21.52 -39.08 -16.25
N LEU A 607 20.20 -39.35 -16.19
CA LEU A 607 19.29 -39.07 -17.31
C LEU A 607 19.17 -37.56 -17.60
N LEU A 608 19.12 -36.73 -16.55
CA LEU A 608 19.11 -35.27 -16.68
C LEU A 608 20.42 -34.71 -17.26
N ASN A 609 21.57 -35.33 -16.96
CA ASN A 609 22.84 -34.95 -17.57
C ASN A 609 22.85 -35.27 -19.08
N LYS A 610 22.48 -36.48 -19.49
CA LYS A 610 22.39 -36.86 -20.92
C LYS A 610 21.41 -35.97 -21.70
N LEU A 611 20.23 -35.68 -21.14
CA LEU A 611 19.26 -34.76 -21.75
C LEU A 611 19.75 -33.30 -21.80
N GLY A 612 20.61 -32.89 -20.85
CA GLY A 612 21.23 -31.55 -20.82
C GLY A 612 22.36 -31.34 -21.82
N GLU A 613 22.95 -32.41 -22.37
CA GLU A 613 23.96 -32.33 -23.43
C GLU A 613 23.32 -32.18 -24.82
N SER A 614 22.18 -32.83 -25.06
CA SER A 614 21.46 -32.81 -26.36
C SER A 614 20.70 -31.50 -26.68
N LEU A 615 20.76 -30.48 -25.80
CA LEU A 615 19.93 -29.27 -25.90
C LEU A 615 20.73 -27.95 -25.86
N LYS A 616 22.03 -27.97 -26.21
CA LYS A 616 22.87 -26.75 -26.23
C LYS A 616 22.91 -26.08 -27.62
N VAL A 617 22.09 -25.04 -27.80
CA VAL A 617 22.38 -23.95 -28.74
C VAL A 617 22.25 -22.60 -28.02
N GLN A 618 23.28 -21.76 -28.20
CA GLN A 618 23.49 -20.39 -27.71
C GLN A 618 23.59 -20.14 -26.18
N LYS A 619 24.62 -19.35 -25.81
CA LYS A 619 25.02 -18.97 -24.44
C LYS A 619 24.70 -17.50 -24.17
N ILE A 620 24.24 -17.19 -22.95
CA ILE A 620 24.30 -15.85 -22.32
C ILE A 620 24.80 -16.07 -20.86
N PRO A 621 25.66 -15.19 -20.29
CA PRO A 621 26.57 -15.59 -19.20
C PRO A 621 25.96 -15.62 -17.78
N LYS A 622 26.61 -16.38 -16.89
CA LYS A 622 26.23 -16.54 -15.47
C LYS A 622 27.04 -15.63 -14.53
N LYS A 623 26.33 -14.83 -13.74
CA LYS A 623 26.68 -14.31 -12.39
C LYS A 623 25.33 -14.09 -11.67
N THR A 624 25.10 -14.41 -10.40
CA THR A 624 25.88 -15.08 -9.35
C THR A 624 24.90 -15.97 -8.56
N LYS A 625 25.33 -17.11 -8.01
CA LYS A 625 24.42 -18.02 -7.29
C LYS A 625 25.06 -18.58 -6.03
N GLU A 626 24.76 -17.97 -4.88
CA GLU A 626 25.06 -18.53 -3.56
C GLU A 626 24.19 -17.88 -2.47
N ARG A 627 24.12 -18.53 -1.28
CA ARG A 627 23.25 -18.21 -0.13
C ARG A 627 21.74 -18.39 -0.32
N MET A 628 21.27 -19.63 -0.16
CA MET A 628 20.25 -19.94 0.87
C MET A 628 20.14 -21.46 1.07
N VAL A 629 20.60 -21.95 2.22
CA VAL A 629 20.37 -23.31 2.73
C VAL A 629 20.00 -23.18 4.21
N GLY A 630 18.90 -23.82 4.61
CA GLY A 630 18.60 -24.08 6.02
C GLY A 630 17.59 -23.14 6.70
N VAL A 631 16.30 -23.42 6.56
CA VAL A 631 15.39 -23.68 7.70
C VAL A 631 14.41 -24.78 7.27
N SER A 632 14.27 -25.83 8.08
CA SER A 632 13.38 -26.96 7.80
C SER A 632 11.98 -26.72 8.36
N LEU A 633 10.95 -26.74 7.51
CA LEU A 633 9.56 -26.85 7.94
C LEU A 633 9.23 -28.31 8.27
N CYS A 634 9.41 -28.71 9.53
CA CYS A 634 8.98 -30.03 10.01
C CYS A 634 8.35 -30.03 11.42
N THR A 635 8.16 -28.85 12.03
CA THR A 635 7.75 -28.74 13.46
C THR A 635 6.23 -28.62 13.67
N THR A 636 5.44 -28.26 12.65
CA THR A 636 3.99 -28.05 12.80
C THR A 636 3.18 -29.36 12.85
N TYR A 637 3.73 -30.46 12.31
CA TYR A 637 2.96 -31.70 12.11
C TYR A 637 2.85 -32.60 13.36
N LYS A 638 3.64 -32.36 14.42
CA LYS A 638 3.56 -33.15 15.68
C LYS A 638 2.48 -32.66 16.65
N ASN A 639 2.20 -31.36 16.68
CA ASN A 639 1.36 -30.79 17.74
C ASN A 639 -0.15 -30.94 17.47
N VAL A 640 -0.58 -30.97 16.20
CA VAL A 640 -1.99 -31.15 15.84
C VAL A 640 -2.46 -32.59 16.14
N THR A 641 -1.62 -33.60 15.88
CA THR A 641 -1.93 -35.00 16.17
C THR A 641 -1.99 -35.28 17.68
N LEU A 642 -1.08 -34.68 18.47
CA LEU A 642 -1.12 -34.80 19.93
C LEU A 642 -2.38 -34.16 20.55
N PHE A 643 -2.83 -33.02 20.01
CA PHE A 643 -4.06 -32.37 20.49
C PHE A 643 -5.30 -33.23 20.23
N MET A 644 -5.43 -33.79 19.02
CA MET A 644 -6.57 -34.65 18.67
C MET A 644 -6.60 -35.98 19.45
N GLN A 645 -5.44 -36.53 19.84
CA GLN A 645 -5.38 -37.74 20.66
C GLN A 645 -5.70 -37.50 22.15
N ARG A 646 -5.55 -36.28 22.67
CA ARG A 646 -5.80 -35.97 24.10
C ARG A 646 -7.27 -35.69 24.45
N HIS A 647 -8.14 -35.45 23.46
CA HIS A 647 -9.52 -34.98 23.70
C HIS A 647 -10.64 -35.90 23.15
N GLY A 648 -10.36 -37.19 22.93
CA GLY A 648 -11.41 -38.22 22.93
C GLY A 648 -12.42 -38.24 21.75
N LEU A 649 -12.16 -37.56 20.64
CA LEU A 649 -13.01 -37.62 19.45
C LEU A 649 -12.85 -38.96 18.71
N ARG A 650 -13.80 -39.89 18.89
CA ARG A 650 -13.87 -41.16 18.13
C ARG A 650 -14.86 -41.06 16.97
N SER A 651 -14.42 -41.35 15.75
CA SER A 651 -15.23 -42.09 14.77
C SER A 651 -14.38 -42.80 13.71
N CYS A 652 -14.57 -44.11 13.62
CA CYS A 652 -14.25 -45.09 12.57
C CYS A 652 -13.18 -44.80 11.50
N ALA A 653 -12.02 -45.45 11.67
CA ALA A 653 -11.50 -46.44 10.71
C ALA A 653 -10.62 -47.48 11.44
N LYS A 654 -10.89 -48.78 11.29
CA LYS A 654 -10.12 -49.87 11.92
C LYS A 654 -9.04 -50.40 10.94
N ALA A 655 -7.79 -50.47 11.40
CA ALA A 655 -6.80 -51.47 10.97
C ALA A 655 -5.69 -51.57 12.06
N SER A 656 -5.22 -52.78 12.35
CA SER A 656 -4.53 -53.11 13.61
C SER A 656 -3.02 -53.33 13.45
N PHE A 657 -2.23 -52.75 14.38
CA PHE A 657 -1.11 -53.32 15.20
C PHE A 657 -0.10 -54.37 14.62
N PRO A 658 1.11 -54.56 15.23
CA PRO A 658 1.74 -53.83 16.35
C PRO A 658 3.20 -53.37 16.09
N LEU A 659 3.74 -52.60 17.05
CA LEU A 659 5.18 -52.42 17.30
C LEU A 659 5.45 -52.68 18.80
N THR A 660 6.60 -53.29 19.12
CA THR A 660 7.09 -53.46 20.50
C THR A 660 8.30 -52.53 20.79
N PRO A 661 8.58 -52.19 22.06
CA PRO A 661 9.49 -51.08 22.43
C PRO A 661 10.82 -51.54 23.04
N ASN A 662 11.78 -50.61 23.28
CA ASN A 662 12.38 -50.45 24.63
C ASN A 662 13.28 -49.22 24.88
N HIS A 663 13.11 -48.70 26.12
CA HIS A 663 14.05 -48.09 27.09
C HIS A 663 14.93 -46.82 26.88
N ARG A 664 14.59 -45.80 27.70
CA ARG A 664 15.33 -45.23 28.87
C ARG A 664 16.80 -44.78 28.69
N THR A 665 17.10 -43.46 28.73
CA THR A 665 17.37 -42.55 29.88
C THR A 665 18.74 -42.70 30.54
N GLU A 666 19.55 -41.62 30.59
CA GLU A 666 20.00 -41.03 31.86
C GLU A 666 20.65 -39.63 31.71
N THR A 667 20.85 -38.96 32.85
CA THR A 667 21.23 -37.54 33.04
C THR A 667 22.45 -37.40 33.95
N ALA A 668 23.31 -36.40 33.74
CA ALA A 668 24.04 -35.72 34.82
C ALA A 668 24.58 -34.35 34.38
N LEU A 669 24.53 -33.37 35.30
CA LEU A 669 25.30 -32.11 35.22
C LEU A 669 26.67 -32.30 35.90
N TRP A 670 27.57 -31.31 35.80
CA TRP A 670 28.24 -30.75 36.99
C TRP A 670 28.73 -29.30 36.77
N THR A 671 28.93 -28.59 37.87
CA THR A 671 29.24 -27.15 38.00
C THR A 671 30.75 -26.90 38.15
N GLY A 672 31.27 -25.71 37.84
CA GLY A 672 31.51 -24.67 38.85
C GLY A 672 32.87 -23.98 38.67
N PRO A 673 33.16 -22.84 39.34
CA PRO A 673 34.04 -21.79 38.78
C PRO A 673 35.30 -21.47 39.62
N HIS A 674 36.15 -20.54 39.14
CA HIS A 674 36.78 -19.48 39.96
C HIS A 674 37.43 -18.36 39.12
N ASP A 675 37.83 -17.26 39.78
CA ASP A 675 38.05 -15.90 39.25
C ASP A 675 39.19 -15.20 40.03
N MET A 676 40.05 -14.37 39.37
CA MET A 676 40.70 -13.16 39.96
C MET A 676 41.74 -12.42 39.05
N ARG A 677 41.46 -11.14 38.79
CA ARG A 677 42.31 -9.90 38.92
C ARG A 677 43.70 -9.74 38.25
N THR A 678 43.71 -8.84 37.24
CA THR A 678 44.63 -7.68 36.96
C THR A 678 45.97 -7.47 37.70
N ILE A 679 47.03 -7.04 36.96
CA ILE A 679 47.79 -5.78 37.18
C ILE A 679 48.80 -5.42 36.03
N ARG A 680 48.77 -4.13 35.63
CA ARG A 680 49.78 -3.21 35.02
C ARG A 680 50.67 -3.52 33.79
N SER A 681 50.92 -2.40 33.10
CA SER A 681 51.71 -2.07 31.90
C SER A 681 53.25 -2.14 31.99
N THR A 682 53.89 -2.34 30.83
CA THR A 682 55.09 -1.58 30.36
C THR A 682 55.18 -1.65 28.82
N GLY A 683 55.76 -0.64 28.18
CA GLY A 683 56.03 -0.62 26.73
C GLY A 683 57.52 -0.82 26.39
N GLY A 684 57.82 -1.08 25.11
CA GLY A 684 59.19 -1.19 24.61
C GLY A 684 59.25 -1.61 23.13
N SER A 685 60.05 -0.92 22.32
CA SER A 685 60.24 -1.20 20.89
C SER A 685 61.56 -1.96 20.63
N LEU A 686 61.65 -2.64 19.48
CA LEU A 686 62.83 -2.97 18.63
C LEU A 686 62.43 -4.19 17.75
N SER A 687 62.34 -4.08 16.41
CA SER A 687 63.43 -4.29 15.42
C SER A 687 64.16 -5.65 15.58
N ARG A 688 64.33 -6.51 14.55
CA ARG A 688 65.11 -6.26 13.32
C ARG A 688 65.09 -7.45 12.31
N TYR A 689 65.31 -7.14 11.02
CA TYR A 689 65.88 -7.96 9.92
C TYR A 689 65.21 -9.29 9.49
N SER A 690 65.24 -9.71 8.20
CA SER A 690 65.83 -9.17 6.93
C SER A 690 64.83 -9.41 5.76
N ASN A 691 65.00 -9.03 4.48
CA ASN A 691 66.07 -8.47 3.61
C ASN A 691 65.40 -7.47 2.62
N GLY A 692 65.97 -6.83 1.58
CA GLY A 692 67.28 -6.87 0.90
C GLY A 692 67.14 -6.92 -0.65
N ILE A 693 66.32 -6.07 -1.31
CA ILE A 693 66.59 -4.78 -2.05
C ILE A 693 67.45 -4.88 -3.36
N PHE A 694 67.04 -4.10 -4.39
CA PHE A 694 67.65 -3.72 -5.70
C PHE A 694 67.40 -4.68 -6.90
N MET A 695 67.18 -4.21 -8.14
CA MET A 695 67.60 -2.93 -8.79
C MET A 695 66.56 -2.33 -9.78
N LYS A 696 66.71 -1.02 -10.10
CA LYS A 696 65.87 -0.23 -11.05
C LYS A 696 66.34 -0.38 -12.52
N SER A 697 65.43 -0.27 -13.51
CA SER A 697 65.69 0.49 -14.75
C SER A 697 64.44 0.82 -15.62
N LEU A 698 64.28 2.12 -15.88
CA LEU A 698 63.66 2.86 -17.00
C LEU A 698 62.73 2.22 -18.06
N CYS A 699 61.51 2.78 -18.12
CA CYS A 699 60.81 3.38 -19.28
C CYS A 699 60.94 2.81 -20.71
N CYS A 700 59.80 2.44 -21.32
CA CYS A 700 59.14 3.35 -22.29
C CYS A 700 57.66 3.02 -22.64
N LYS A 701 56.78 3.98 -22.33
CA LYS A 701 55.55 4.40 -23.03
C LYS A 701 54.75 3.39 -23.89
N PHE A 702 53.57 3.00 -23.36
CA PHE A 702 52.28 3.32 -24.03
C PHE A 702 51.30 3.85 -22.98
N ALA A 703 50.42 4.78 -23.38
CA ALA A 703 49.81 5.75 -22.47
C ALA A 703 48.83 5.17 -21.43
N LEU A 704 49.14 5.35 -20.15
CA LEU A 704 48.13 5.59 -19.11
C LEU A 704 47.71 7.06 -19.21
N GLY A 705 46.54 7.32 -19.77
CA GLY A 705 45.90 8.64 -19.71
C GLY A 705 45.46 8.97 -18.28
N PRO A 706 45.31 10.26 -17.92
CA PRO A 706 44.83 10.66 -16.60
C PRO A 706 43.43 10.11 -16.29
N LEU A 707 43.13 10.02 -14.99
CA LEU A 707 41.79 9.77 -14.47
C LEU A 707 40.78 10.77 -15.05
N LEU A 708 40.02 10.36 -16.05
CA LEU A 708 38.80 11.05 -16.47
C LEU A 708 37.76 10.91 -15.36
N ARG A 709 37.78 11.84 -14.39
CA ARG A 709 36.55 12.27 -13.72
C ARG A 709 35.57 12.63 -14.84
N ARG A 710 34.51 11.85 -15.03
CA ARG A 710 33.51 12.14 -16.05
C ARG A 710 32.68 13.33 -15.58
N HIS A 711 33.14 14.53 -15.94
CA HIS A 711 32.41 15.77 -15.66
C HIS A 711 30.96 15.67 -16.15
N ILE A 712 30.05 16.35 -15.47
CA ILE A 712 28.72 16.65 -16.02
C ILE A 712 28.94 17.33 -17.37
N THR A 713 28.20 16.89 -18.38
CA THR A 713 28.37 17.42 -19.73
C THR A 713 27.65 18.77 -19.79
N THR A 714 28.38 19.86 -20.01
CA THR A 714 27.75 21.18 -20.15
C THR A 714 27.49 21.49 -21.62
N ILE A 715 26.26 21.89 -21.95
CA ILE A 715 25.88 22.48 -23.24
C ILE A 715 25.72 23.98 -23.00
N GLN A 716 26.59 24.79 -23.59
CA GLN A 716 26.49 26.26 -23.57
C GLN A 716 25.50 26.69 -24.65
N SER A 717 24.22 26.83 -24.28
CA SER A 717 23.10 27.10 -25.18
C SER A 717 21.87 27.48 -24.37
N ASN A 718 20.97 28.25 -24.97
CA ASN A 718 19.61 28.39 -24.46
C ASN A 718 18.87 27.05 -24.57
N ILE A 719 17.90 26.81 -23.69
CA ILE A 719 17.09 25.56 -23.65
C ILE A 719 16.35 25.35 -24.98
N ALA A 720 15.79 26.42 -25.54
CA ALA A 720 15.06 26.38 -26.82
C ALA A 720 15.95 26.08 -28.03
N ASP A 721 17.24 26.40 -27.97
CA ASP A 721 18.18 26.31 -29.10
C ASP A 721 18.94 24.97 -29.16
N VAL A 722 18.82 24.09 -28.15
CA VAL A 722 19.56 22.81 -28.11
C VAL A 722 19.03 21.84 -29.17
N PRO A 723 19.85 21.39 -30.14
CA PRO A 723 19.39 20.44 -31.15
C PRO A 723 19.03 19.09 -30.52
N ILE A 724 17.79 18.62 -30.74
CA ILE A 724 17.25 17.38 -30.13
C ILE A 724 18.19 16.18 -30.31
N GLY A 725 18.80 16.01 -31.49
CA GLY A 725 19.72 14.90 -31.76
C GLY A 725 21.03 14.95 -30.94
N ASP A 726 21.55 16.14 -30.65
CA ASP A 726 22.75 16.31 -29.82
C ASP A 726 22.41 16.05 -28.34
N PHE A 727 21.26 16.56 -27.88
CA PHE A 727 20.74 16.24 -26.55
C PHE A 727 20.52 14.74 -26.38
N GLN A 728 19.81 14.07 -27.31
CA GLN A 728 19.57 12.62 -27.25
C GLN A 728 20.86 11.80 -27.20
N ALA A 729 21.85 12.14 -28.02
CA ALA A 729 23.15 11.47 -28.02
C ALA A 729 23.83 11.57 -26.65
N LYS A 730 23.89 12.77 -26.07
CA LYS A 730 24.53 13.03 -24.76
C LYS A 730 23.71 12.53 -23.56
N ALA A 731 22.39 12.50 -23.66
CA ALA A 731 21.46 12.23 -22.55
C ALA A 731 21.21 10.74 -22.35
N PHE A 732 21.21 9.96 -23.43
CA PHE A 732 20.84 8.55 -23.40
C PHE A 732 21.99 7.59 -23.74
N VAL A 733 23.07 8.05 -24.38
CA VAL A 733 24.19 7.18 -24.83
C VAL A 733 25.57 7.86 -24.64
N PRO A 734 26.14 7.91 -23.41
CA PRO A 734 25.70 7.25 -22.19
C PRO A 734 24.63 8.04 -21.41
N GLN A 735 23.93 7.37 -20.49
CA GLN A 735 22.99 8.03 -19.57
C GLN A 735 23.73 8.80 -18.48
N THR A 736 24.18 10.02 -18.79
CA THR A 736 24.91 10.93 -17.89
C THR A 736 24.18 12.27 -17.74
N PRO A 737 24.30 12.96 -16.58
CA PRO A 737 23.68 14.26 -16.39
C PRO A 737 24.23 15.31 -17.35
N ILE A 738 23.37 16.22 -17.79
CA ILE A 738 23.69 17.33 -18.68
C ILE A 738 23.26 18.64 -18.01
N LEU A 739 24.17 19.59 -17.89
CA LEU A 739 23.84 20.98 -17.58
C LEU A 739 23.68 21.74 -18.91
N ILE A 740 22.47 22.19 -19.21
CA ILE A 740 22.23 23.18 -20.27
C ILE A 740 22.36 24.54 -19.57
N GLN A 741 23.46 25.22 -19.86
CA GLN A 741 23.80 26.51 -19.28
C GLN A 741 23.57 27.59 -20.33
N ARG A 742 22.73 28.57 -20.03
CA ARG A 742 22.50 29.70 -20.94
C ARG A 742 23.69 30.66 -20.95
N PRO A 743 23.83 31.50 -21.99
CA PRO A 743 24.75 32.64 -21.96
C PRO A 743 24.44 33.61 -20.81
N GLU A 744 25.47 34.32 -20.34
CA GLU A 744 25.28 35.32 -19.27
C GLU A 744 24.51 36.55 -19.80
N THR A 745 23.44 36.88 -19.07
CA THR A 745 22.58 38.04 -19.29
C THR A 745 21.75 38.25 -18.03
N ASP A 746 21.50 39.51 -17.68
CA ASP A 746 20.82 39.93 -16.43
C ASP A 746 19.37 40.39 -16.67
N ASP A 747 18.90 40.37 -17.92
CA ASP A 747 17.55 40.76 -18.34
C ASP A 747 16.56 39.59 -18.17
N SER A 748 15.60 39.72 -17.24
CA SER A 748 14.60 38.67 -16.93
C SER A 748 13.73 38.28 -18.12
N ALA A 749 13.29 39.25 -18.93
CA ALA A 749 12.45 39.03 -20.09
C ALA A 749 13.23 38.29 -21.18
N LYS A 750 14.51 38.63 -21.35
CA LYS A 750 15.42 37.91 -22.25
C LYS A 750 15.65 36.47 -21.78
N ILE A 751 15.89 36.26 -20.48
CA ILE A 751 16.06 34.91 -19.89
C ILE A 751 14.79 34.08 -20.09
N ALA A 752 13.60 34.66 -19.86
CA ALA A 752 12.32 33.97 -20.06
C ALA A 752 12.10 33.57 -21.52
N ALA A 753 12.44 34.44 -22.47
CA ALA A 753 12.38 34.16 -23.90
C ALA A 753 13.38 33.07 -24.33
N GLU A 754 14.62 33.13 -23.86
CA GLU A 754 15.69 32.15 -24.15
C GLU A 754 15.41 30.77 -23.54
N ALA A 755 14.88 30.72 -22.31
CA ALA A 755 14.44 29.48 -21.66
C ALA A 755 13.15 28.92 -22.28
N GLY A 756 12.37 29.76 -22.98
CA GLY A 756 11.02 29.43 -23.44
C GLY A 756 9.99 29.33 -22.30
N ILE A 757 10.23 29.98 -21.15
CA ILE A 757 9.40 29.87 -19.94
C ILE A 757 9.00 31.28 -19.46
N PRO A 758 7.81 31.78 -19.86
CA PRO A 758 7.32 33.10 -19.47
C PRO A 758 7.23 33.34 -17.95
N ALA A 759 7.05 32.30 -17.14
CA ALA A 759 6.98 32.41 -15.68
C ALA A 759 8.22 33.08 -15.05
N ILE A 760 9.40 32.98 -15.69
CA ILE A 760 10.65 33.59 -15.19
C ILE A 760 10.51 35.11 -15.07
N ASP A 761 9.84 35.74 -16.04
CA ASP A 761 9.66 37.21 -16.10
C ASP A 761 8.31 37.64 -15.53
N ARG A 762 7.24 36.85 -15.71
CA ARG A 762 5.88 37.21 -15.28
C ARG A 762 5.58 36.99 -13.81
N TRP A 763 6.24 36.03 -13.16
CA TRP A 763 5.94 35.67 -11.76
C TRP A 763 6.91 36.32 -10.78
N PHE A 764 8.08 36.75 -11.25
CA PHE A 764 9.21 37.11 -10.41
C PHE A 764 9.79 38.46 -10.82
N LYS A 765 10.19 39.27 -9.84
CA LYS A 765 10.80 40.58 -10.05
C LYS A 765 12.09 40.68 -9.24
N SER A 766 13.19 41.01 -9.90
CA SER A 766 14.46 41.34 -9.26
C SER A 766 14.50 42.83 -8.86
N ILE A 767 15.33 43.15 -7.86
CA ILE A 767 15.66 44.52 -7.49
C ILE A 767 17.17 44.72 -7.71
N GLU A 768 17.48 45.68 -8.58
CA GLU A 768 18.77 46.07 -9.17
C GLU A 768 20.13 45.65 -8.55
N THR A 769 20.92 44.93 -9.37
CA THR A 769 22.31 45.26 -9.74
C THR A 769 23.50 45.05 -8.78
N ARG A 770 23.54 43.97 -7.97
CA ARG A 770 24.85 43.42 -7.54
C ARG A 770 24.92 41.90 -7.60
N VAL A 771 25.78 41.41 -8.50
CA VAL A 771 26.15 39.99 -8.66
C VAL A 771 26.55 39.38 -7.31
N GLY A 772 25.63 38.63 -6.70
CA GLY A 772 25.82 37.96 -5.42
C GLY A 772 24.53 37.84 -4.59
N ASP A 773 23.73 38.91 -4.52
CA ASP A 773 22.67 39.08 -3.51
C ASP A 773 21.30 39.44 -4.13
N ASP A 774 20.95 38.87 -5.28
CA ASP A 774 19.66 39.11 -5.95
C ASP A 774 18.48 38.55 -5.14
N VAL A 775 17.90 39.38 -4.28
CA VAL A 775 16.64 39.07 -3.57
C VAL A 775 15.48 39.21 -4.56
N VAL A 776 15.09 38.08 -5.15
CA VAL A 776 13.95 38.00 -6.05
C VAL A 776 12.64 37.89 -5.26
N PHE A 777 11.64 38.66 -5.66
CA PHE A 777 10.29 38.68 -5.08
C PHE A 777 9.24 38.24 -6.11
N PHE A 778 8.01 37.99 -5.67
CA PHE A 778 6.89 37.79 -6.58
C PHE A 778 6.46 39.09 -7.28
N GLN A 779 6.06 38.99 -8.55
CA GLN A 779 5.35 40.06 -9.26
C GLN A 779 3.88 40.09 -8.81
N GLU A 780 3.63 40.71 -7.66
CA GLU A 780 2.31 40.67 -7.01
C GLU A 780 1.17 41.20 -7.88
N GLU A 781 1.41 42.20 -8.74
CA GLU A 781 0.39 42.73 -9.65
C GLU A 781 -0.12 41.68 -10.65
N TYR A 782 0.78 40.82 -11.15
CA TYR A 782 0.43 39.73 -12.06
C TYR A 782 -0.23 38.57 -11.31
N LEU A 783 0.26 38.24 -10.11
CA LEU A 783 -0.25 37.10 -9.34
C LEU A 783 -1.51 37.39 -8.52
N LYS A 784 -1.90 38.67 -8.37
CA LYS A 784 -3.10 39.12 -7.63
C LYS A 784 -4.40 38.36 -7.98
N PRO A 785 -4.71 38.02 -9.24
CA PRO A 785 -5.93 37.27 -9.57
C PRO A 785 -5.93 35.81 -9.06
N PHE A 786 -4.74 35.26 -8.74
CA PHE A 786 -4.56 33.84 -8.41
C PHE A 786 -4.24 33.60 -6.94
N VAL A 787 -4.23 34.63 -6.08
CA VAL A 787 -3.82 34.51 -4.67
C VAL A 787 -4.63 33.49 -3.87
N SER A 788 -5.90 33.27 -4.24
CA SER A 788 -6.80 32.27 -3.64
C SER A 788 -6.57 30.83 -4.13
N THR A 789 -5.64 30.59 -5.06
CA THR A 789 -5.33 29.24 -5.58
C THR A 789 -4.77 28.38 -4.46
N MET A 790 -5.47 27.30 -4.11
CA MET A 790 -5.03 26.35 -3.08
C MET A 790 -3.93 25.44 -3.64
N LEU A 791 -2.74 25.48 -3.03
CA LEU A 791 -1.57 24.69 -3.45
C LEU A 791 -1.07 23.81 -2.30
N PRO A 792 -0.38 22.69 -2.60
CA PRO A 792 0.27 21.85 -1.58
C PRO A 792 1.54 22.53 -1.05
N TYR A 793 1.61 22.67 0.27
CA TYR A 793 2.73 23.21 1.01
C TYR A 793 3.39 22.14 1.87
N GLU A 794 4.71 22.21 1.92
CA GLU A 794 5.57 21.65 2.96
C GLU A 794 6.15 22.80 3.79
N LEU A 795 6.21 22.64 5.10
CA LEU A 795 6.88 23.58 6.00
C LEU A 795 7.78 22.80 6.96
N VAL A 796 9.04 23.22 7.03
CA VAL A 796 10.05 22.62 7.92
C VAL A 796 10.39 23.63 9.01
N THR A 797 9.62 23.64 10.10
CA THR A 797 9.84 24.59 11.19
C THR A 797 10.90 24.08 12.16
N PRO A 798 11.91 24.89 12.52
CA PRO A 798 12.51 24.76 13.84
C PRO A 798 11.45 25.18 14.87
N VAL A 799 11.31 24.43 15.97
CA VAL A 799 10.28 24.77 16.98
C VAL A 799 10.51 26.15 17.62
N PHE A 800 11.74 26.66 17.59
CA PHE A 800 12.11 27.98 18.10
C PHE A 800 13.17 28.67 17.22
N ASN A 801 13.15 30.00 17.19
CA ASN A 801 14.22 30.84 16.65
C ASN A 801 15.49 30.71 17.53
N SER A 802 16.64 30.45 16.89
CA SER A 802 17.95 30.24 17.52
C SER A 802 18.52 31.47 18.26
N GLN A 803 17.98 32.66 18.02
CA GLN A 803 18.40 33.90 18.67
C GLN A 803 17.61 34.20 19.95
N ASN A 804 16.29 33.98 19.97
CA ASN A 804 15.41 34.47 21.05
C ASN A 804 14.44 33.42 21.66
N GLY A 805 14.44 32.17 21.19
CA GLY A 805 13.61 31.11 21.76
C GLY A 805 12.10 31.24 21.49
N GLN A 806 11.66 32.14 20.60
CA GLN A 806 10.25 32.24 20.20
C GLN A 806 9.91 31.25 19.09
N ASP A 807 8.71 30.66 19.15
CA ASP A 807 8.17 29.83 18.07
C ASP A 807 7.88 30.69 16.84
N VAL A 808 8.57 30.38 15.74
CA VAL A 808 8.48 31.09 14.46
C VAL A 808 7.09 30.98 13.85
N LEU A 809 6.45 29.80 13.97
CA LEU A 809 5.12 29.56 13.41
C LEU A 809 4.05 30.27 14.23
N SER A 810 4.10 30.15 15.57
CA SER A 810 3.18 30.90 16.45
C SER A 810 3.33 32.41 16.28
N LYS A 811 4.55 32.93 16.11
CA LYS A 811 4.78 34.35 15.82
C LYS A 811 4.12 34.74 14.49
N PHE A 812 4.39 34.02 13.40
CA PHE A 812 3.80 34.32 12.10
C PHE A 812 2.27 34.24 12.11
N ILE A 813 1.70 33.24 12.79
CA ILE A 813 0.24 33.15 13.00
C ILE A 813 -0.26 34.38 13.77
N SER A 814 0.39 34.76 14.88
CA SER A 814 -0.03 35.88 15.71
C SER A 814 -0.03 37.22 14.96
N GLU A 815 0.97 37.48 14.12
CA GLU A 815 1.11 38.70 13.31
C GLU A 815 0.11 38.78 12.14
N ASN A 816 -0.46 37.64 11.73
CA ASN A 816 -1.32 37.53 10.54
C ASN A 816 -2.66 36.81 10.84
N THR A 817 -3.23 37.06 12.03
CA THR A 817 -4.15 36.15 12.75
C THR A 817 -5.52 35.86 12.12
N SER A 818 -5.91 36.53 11.01
CA SER A 818 -7.27 36.46 10.47
C SER A 818 -7.51 35.49 9.30
N PRO A 819 -6.63 35.35 8.27
CA PRO A 819 -6.99 34.59 7.07
C PRO A 819 -6.52 33.13 7.04
N TRP A 820 -5.43 32.77 7.75
CA TRP A 820 -4.76 31.47 7.58
C TRP A 820 -4.77 30.56 8.82
N SER A 821 -5.42 30.98 9.92
CA SER A 821 -5.49 30.24 11.18
C SER A 821 -6.17 28.86 11.06
N GLY A 822 -7.03 28.67 10.05
CA GLY A 822 -7.61 27.36 9.70
C GLY A 822 -6.79 26.51 8.71
N CYS A 823 -5.72 27.06 8.12
CA CYS A 823 -4.87 26.37 7.14
C CYS A 823 -3.49 25.97 7.69
N LEU A 824 -2.99 26.70 8.70
CA LEU A 824 -1.69 26.45 9.33
C LEU A 824 -1.83 25.43 10.47
N PRO A 825 -0.85 24.53 10.65
CA PRO A 825 -0.89 23.50 11.69
C PRO A 825 -0.70 24.11 13.09
N THR A 826 -1.42 23.59 14.09
CA THR A 826 -1.23 23.92 15.51
C THR A 826 0.05 23.28 16.06
N ASN A 827 0.66 23.87 17.09
CA ASN A 827 1.93 23.39 17.62
C ASN A 827 1.77 22.63 18.95
N ASP A 828 1.95 21.31 18.91
CA ASP A 828 1.58 20.37 20.00
C ASP A 828 2.67 20.10 21.07
N LEU A 829 3.79 20.84 21.11
CA LEU A 829 4.92 20.51 22.01
C LEU A 829 5.31 21.70 22.89
N SER A 830 5.44 21.46 24.21
CA SER A 830 5.84 22.50 25.16
C SER A 830 7.37 22.69 25.21
N ILE A 831 7.80 23.91 25.51
CA ILE A 831 9.24 24.25 25.68
C ILE A 831 9.93 23.33 26.71
N LYS A 832 9.21 22.93 27.78
CA LYS A 832 9.75 22.05 28.84
C LYS A 832 10.01 20.62 28.36
N GLU A 833 9.22 20.09 27.42
CA GLU A 833 9.49 18.80 26.78
C GLU A 833 10.70 18.89 25.85
N LEU A 834 10.82 19.97 25.06
CA LEU A 834 11.94 20.12 24.13
C LEU A 834 13.27 20.31 24.84
N LEU A 835 13.31 21.08 25.93
CA LEU A 835 14.51 21.22 26.78
C LEU A 835 14.97 19.89 27.39
N ARG A 836 14.03 19.00 27.75
CA ARG A 836 14.33 17.66 28.25
C ARG A 836 14.98 16.80 27.16
N GLU A 837 14.44 16.81 25.95
CA GLU A 837 15.02 16.09 24.80
C GLU A 837 16.40 16.65 24.39
N CYS A 838 16.58 17.98 24.39
CA CYS A 838 17.90 18.60 24.17
C CYS A 838 18.93 18.15 25.21
N ALA A 839 18.54 18.06 26.49
CA ALA A 839 19.42 17.59 27.55
C ALA A 839 19.81 16.11 27.36
N LEU A 840 18.85 15.26 26.97
CA LEU A 840 19.11 13.86 26.63
C LEU A 840 20.07 13.73 25.44
N ALA A 841 19.91 14.54 24.39
CA ALA A 841 20.80 14.54 23.22
C ALA A 841 22.25 14.95 23.59
N ASP A 842 22.42 16.03 24.37
CA ASP A 842 23.73 16.49 24.84
C ASP A 842 24.44 15.43 25.72
N ILE A 843 23.67 14.71 26.54
CA ILE A 843 24.14 13.57 27.35
C ILE A 843 24.55 12.38 26.48
N TYR A 844 23.80 12.06 25.42
CA TYR A 844 24.18 11.01 24.46
C TYR A 844 25.47 11.36 23.72
N ASP A 845 25.61 12.59 23.21
CA ASP A 845 26.81 13.07 22.50
C ASP A 845 28.04 13.19 23.41
N ALA A 846 27.86 13.27 24.73
CA ALA A 846 28.94 13.14 25.71
C ALA A 846 29.31 11.66 25.94
N SER A 847 28.32 10.76 26.03
CA SER A 847 28.55 9.32 26.24
C SER A 847 29.31 8.65 25.08
N GLU A 848 29.10 9.08 23.83
CA GLU A 848 29.90 8.60 22.68
C GLU A 848 31.35 9.08 22.69
N ARG A 849 31.66 10.17 23.42
CA ARG A 849 33.04 10.72 23.53
C ARG A 849 33.84 10.08 24.66
N ASP A 850 33.24 9.87 25.83
CA ASP A 850 33.95 9.36 27.03
C ASP A 850 33.68 7.86 27.36
N GLY A 851 32.74 7.20 26.70
CA GLY A 851 32.48 5.76 26.86
C GLY A 851 31.92 5.33 28.22
N SER A 852 31.40 6.27 29.01
CA SER A 852 30.78 6.04 30.32
C SER A 852 29.31 5.58 30.20
N ARG A 853 28.83 4.83 31.20
CA ARG A 853 27.41 4.43 31.31
C ARG A 853 26.63 5.44 32.17
N LEU A 854 25.42 5.77 31.72
CA LEU A 854 24.50 6.73 32.34
C LEU A 854 23.98 6.27 33.72
N THR A 855 23.62 7.24 34.56
CA THR A 855 22.92 7.02 35.84
C THR A 855 21.62 7.83 35.92
N GLU A 856 20.62 7.36 36.68
CA GLU A 856 19.30 8.01 36.78
C GLU A 856 19.32 9.41 37.43
N ALA A 857 20.41 9.77 38.12
CA ALA A 857 20.59 11.05 38.77
C ALA A 857 20.81 12.22 37.78
N ASP A 858 21.41 11.94 36.61
CA ASP A 858 21.73 12.98 35.63
C ASP A 858 20.45 13.49 34.94
N THR A 859 19.54 12.58 34.61
CA THR A 859 18.25 12.85 33.95
C THR A 859 17.25 13.63 34.79
N THR A 860 17.32 13.57 36.13
CA THR A 860 16.38 14.25 37.03
C THR A 860 16.69 15.74 37.22
N SER A 861 17.93 16.18 36.92
CA SER A 861 18.34 17.59 37.03
C SER A 861 17.75 18.49 35.92
N ALA A 862 17.46 17.93 34.74
CA ALA A 862 17.01 18.69 33.57
C ALA A 862 15.50 19.00 33.55
N SER A 863 14.69 18.23 34.29
CA SER A 863 13.21 18.33 34.27
C SER A 863 12.61 19.30 35.31
N GLY A 864 13.42 19.85 36.22
CA GLY A 864 12.95 20.54 37.43
C GLY A 864 12.85 22.07 37.39
N ALA A 865 13.02 22.71 36.24
CA ALA A 865 13.03 24.18 36.14
C ALA A 865 11.61 24.77 36.05
N ASN A 866 11.34 25.85 36.80
CA ASN A 866 10.13 26.65 36.63
C ASN A 866 10.21 27.47 35.32
N LEU A 867 9.14 27.50 34.53
CA LEU A 867 9.12 28.02 33.15
C LEU A 867 8.24 29.28 32.98
N ASP A 868 7.66 29.80 34.06
CA ASP A 868 6.71 30.93 34.01
C ASP A 868 7.40 32.30 33.83
N GLY A 869 8.61 32.31 33.25
CA GLY A 869 9.43 33.48 32.98
C GLY A 869 10.34 33.27 31.76
N PRO A 870 11.08 34.29 31.30
CA PRO A 870 11.93 34.20 30.13
C PRO A 870 13.03 33.13 30.29
N LEU A 871 13.35 32.44 29.21
CA LEU A 871 14.35 31.37 29.19
C LEU A 871 15.73 31.87 29.63
N THR A 872 16.40 31.08 30.48
CA THR A 872 17.78 31.36 30.87
C THR A 872 18.73 31.20 29.69
N GLU A 873 19.84 31.95 29.70
CA GLU A 873 20.86 31.90 28.65
C GLU A 873 21.38 30.47 28.38
N ARG A 874 21.51 29.65 29.44
CA ARG A 874 21.87 28.23 29.34
C ARG A 874 20.81 27.37 28.64
N GLN A 875 19.53 27.64 28.85
CA GLN A 875 18.43 26.96 28.14
C GLN A 875 18.37 27.38 26.67
N VAL A 876 18.58 28.67 26.38
CA VAL A 876 18.67 29.19 25.00
C VAL A 876 19.84 28.55 24.26
N GLU A 877 21.01 28.40 24.90
CA GLU A 877 22.18 27.75 24.30
C GLU A 877 21.97 26.24 24.09
N LEU A 878 21.31 25.55 25.02
CA LEU A 878 20.96 24.13 24.88
C LEU A 878 20.00 23.89 23.71
N LEU A 879 18.97 24.73 23.58
CA LEU A 879 18.06 24.74 22.43
C LEU A 879 18.81 25.05 21.13
N ARG A 880 19.66 26.08 21.12
CA ARG A 880 20.45 26.49 19.94
C ARG A 880 21.33 25.37 19.41
N ARG A 881 22.01 24.64 20.30
CA ARG A 881 22.88 23.52 19.95
C ARG A 881 22.13 22.38 19.26
N HIS A 882 20.95 22.03 19.77
CA HIS A 882 20.19 20.85 19.32
C HIS A 882 18.99 21.19 18.41
N ALA A 883 18.73 22.46 18.09
CA ALA A 883 17.59 22.92 17.29
C ALA A 883 17.40 22.20 15.95
N GLN A 884 18.51 21.76 15.31
CA GLN A 884 18.45 21.04 14.03
C GLN A 884 17.91 19.61 14.16
N LEU A 885 17.91 19.01 15.35
CA LEU A 885 17.36 17.68 15.61
C LEU A 885 15.83 17.70 15.76
N PHE A 886 15.25 18.86 16.10
CA PHE A 886 13.83 19.02 16.43
C PHE A 886 13.02 19.72 15.33
N GLN A 887 13.45 19.64 14.08
CA GLN A 887 12.66 20.16 12.96
C GLN A 887 11.39 19.34 12.77
N LYS A 888 10.22 19.98 12.90
CA LYS A 888 8.94 19.37 12.49
C LYS A 888 8.72 19.61 11.00
N PHE A 889 8.18 18.61 10.32
CA PHE A 889 7.71 18.70 8.95
C PHE A 889 6.18 18.69 8.97
N HIS A 890 5.60 19.66 8.29
CA HIS A 890 4.16 19.78 8.11
C HIS A 890 3.84 19.76 6.62
N SER A 891 2.81 19.02 6.23
CA SER A 891 2.21 19.11 4.90
C SER A 891 0.77 19.55 5.03
N PHE A 892 0.37 20.58 4.28
CA PHE A 892 -0.96 21.19 4.32
C PHE A 892 -1.27 21.86 2.99
N HIS A 893 -2.51 22.32 2.81
CA HIS A 893 -2.88 23.13 1.64
C HIS A 893 -3.24 24.54 2.11
N ALA A 894 -2.76 25.54 1.38
CA ALA A 894 -3.03 26.95 1.66
C ALA A 894 -3.15 27.73 0.34
N PRO A 895 -3.71 28.95 0.36
CA PRO A 895 -3.71 29.83 -0.81
C PRO A 895 -2.28 30.19 -1.25
N LEU A 896 -2.09 30.52 -2.53
CA LEU A 896 -0.87 31.13 -3.06
C LEU A 896 -0.50 32.43 -2.31
N GLU A 897 -1.49 33.12 -1.75
CA GLU A 897 -1.30 34.28 -0.86
C GLU A 897 -0.35 34.01 0.33
N LEU A 898 -0.28 32.77 0.83
CA LEU A 898 0.58 32.42 1.96
C LEU A 898 2.05 32.58 1.61
N ILE A 899 2.53 32.01 0.50
CA ILE A 899 3.95 32.16 0.10
C ILE A 899 4.26 33.59 -0.35
N ILE A 900 3.30 34.26 -0.99
CA ILE A 900 3.44 35.68 -1.34
C ILE A 900 3.64 36.48 -0.05
N THR A 901 2.81 36.29 0.98
CA THR A 901 2.95 37.04 2.23
C THR A 901 4.17 36.63 3.04
N ALA A 902 4.56 35.36 3.04
CA ALA A 902 5.83 34.92 3.63
C ALA A 902 7.05 35.61 2.97
N SER A 903 6.92 36.04 1.70
CA SER A 903 7.94 36.80 0.97
C SER A 903 7.97 38.32 1.25
N ARG A 904 6.96 38.90 1.93
CA ARG A 904 6.74 40.36 2.02
C ARG A 904 7.52 41.13 3.10
N GLN A 905 8.15 40.48 4.10
CA GLN A 905 8.65 41.21 5.27
C GLN A 905 9.89 42.09 4.95
N GLN A 906 9.79 43.38 5.29
CA GLN A 906 10.74 44.43 4.91
C GLN A 906 12.11 44.34 5.61
N SER A 907 13.15 44.57 4.80
CA SER A 907 14.31 45.45 5.06
C SER A 907 14.60 45.82 6.52
N GLY A 908 15.38 44.99 7.21
CA GLY A 908 15.95 45.32 8.53
C GLY A 908 16.53 44.11 9.28
N SER A 909 15.96 42.94 9.06
CA SER A 909 16.46 41.65 9.55
C SER A 909 16.52 40.63 8.42
N ALA A 910 17.65 39.96 8.23
CA ALA A 910 17.84 38.99 7.16
C ALA A 910 17.11 37.66 7.43
N GLN A 911 15.80 37.60 7.12
CA GLN A 911 15.04 36.36 6.89
C GLN A 911 13.61 36.64 6.40
N PHE A 912 13.08 35.74 5.56
CA PHE A 912 11.66 35.66 5.22
C PHE A 912 10.80 35.30 6.44
N GLY A 913 9.51 35.67 6.43
CA GLY A 913 8.61 35.51 7.59
C GLY A 913 8.30 34.07 8.00
N LEU A 914 8.44 33.11 7.07
CA LEU A 914 8.37 31.67 7.33
C LEU A 914 9.54 30.96 6.61
N PRO A 915 10.76 30.91 7.17
CA PRO A 915 11.90 30.26 6.53
C PRO A 915 11.64 28.75 6.34
N GLY A 916 12.01 28.22 5.18
CA GLY A 916 11.77 26.80 4.86
C GLY A 916 10.31 26.45 4.52
N LEU A 917 9.44 27.44 4.28
CA LEU A 917 8.15 27.24 3.61
C LEU A 917 8.39 26.89 2.13
N TYR A 918 7.73 25.84 1.65
CA TYR A 918 7.96 25.29 0.32
C TYR A 918 6.63 24.84 -0.31
N ILE A 919 6.22 25.45 -1.42
CA ILE A 919 5.27 24.82 -2.34
C ILE A 919 6.00 23.63 -2.96
N ALA A 920 5.51 22.42 -2.67
CA ALA A 920 6.21 21.18 -2.96
C ALA A 920 5.31 20.24 -3.76
N GLN A 921 5.85 19.66 -4.84
CA GLN A 921 5.12 18.73 -5.73
C GLN A 921 3.77 19.30 -6.22
N ALA A 922 3.66 20.63 -6.34
CA ALA A 922 2.48 21.26 -6.91
C ALA A 922 2.46 20.98 -8.42
N GLN A 923 1.52 20.13 -8.82
CA GLN A 923 1.32 19.73 -10.20
C GLN A 923 1.02 20.96 -11.05
N MET A 924 1.67 21.10 -12.21
CA MET A 924 1.33 22.19 -13.14
C MET A 924 -0.13 22.12 -13.58
N VAL A 925 -0.74 20.93 -13.63
CA VAL A 925 -2.17 20.78 -13.96
C VAL A 925 -3.11 21.33 -12.89
N ASP A 926 -2.68 21.45 -11.63
CA ASP A 926 -3.50 22.00 -10.54
C ASP A 926 -3.51 23.56 -10.55
N LEU A 927 -2.69 24.20 -11.40
CA LEU A 927 -2.66 25.65 -11.57
C LEU A 927 -3.80 26.17 -12.48
N PRO A 928 -4.30 27.41 -12.25
CA PRO A 928 -5.15 28.14 -13.19
C PRO A 928 -4.54 28.22 -14.60
N GLN A 929 -5.36 28.15 -15.64
CA GLN A 929 -4.89 28.06 -17.04
C GLN A 929 -3.82 29.09 -17.40
N GLN A 930 -4.00 30.36 -17.02
CA GLN A 930 -3.03 31.43 -17.32
C GLN A 930 -1.64 31.16 -16.71
N LEU A 931 -1.57 30.59 -15.50
CA LEU A 931 -0.31 30.18 -14.88
C LEU A 931 0.25 28.88 -15.51
N ARG A 932 -0.59 28.03 -16.12
CA ARG A 932 -0.12 26.88 -16.91
C ARG A 932 0.52 27.32 -18.22
N ASP A 933 -0.06 28.33 -18.86
CA ASP A 933 0.43 28.89 -20.13
C ASP A 933 1.82 29.57 -19.97
N ASP A 934 2.17 30.00 -18.76
CA ASP A 934 3.50 30.53 -18.41
C ASP A 934 4.59 29.45 -18.23
N LEU A 935 4.19 28.16 -18.19
CA LEU A 935 5.06 27.00 -17.98
C LEU A 935 4.88 25.95 -19.09
N PRO A 936 5.10 26.32 -20.36
CA PRO A 936 5.00 25.38 -21.46
C PRO A 936 6.01 24.23 -21.31
N THR A 937 5.64 23.04 -21.78
CA THR A 937 6.56 21.89 -21.78
C THR A 937 7.71 22.16 -22.76
N PRO A 938 8.99 22.17 -22.31
CA PRO A 938 10.13 22.45 -23.20
C PRO A 938 10.24 21.44 -24.34
N GLU A 939 10.71 21.89 -25.51
CA GLU A 939 10.81 21.03 -26.70
C GLU A 939 11.67 19.78 -26.46
N LEU A 940 12.74 19.92 -25.65
CA LEU A 940 13.58 18.79 -25.23
C LEU A 940 12.79 17.70 -24.51
N VAL A 941 11.81 18.06 -23.67
CA VAL A 941 10.96 17.08 -22.97
C VAL A 941 10.02 16.38 -23.96
N SER A 942 9.38 17.15 -24.85
CA SER A 942 8.39 16.61 -25.78
C SER A 942 9.00 15.82 -26.95
N LYS A 943 10.26 16.07 -27.33
CA LYS A 943 10.91 15.44 -28.49
C LYS A 943 12.13 14.56 -28.20
N ALA A 944 12.79 14.66 -27.03
CA ALA A 944 13.98 13.82 -26.78
C ALA A 944 13.63 12.36 -26.45
N GLY A 945 12.44 12.11 -25.89
CA GLY A 945 11.95 10.78 -25.56
C GLY A 945 10.85 10.29 -26.49
N LYS A 946 9.84 9.64 -25.93
CA LYS A 946 8.59 9.25 -26.59
C LYS A 946 7.53 10.37 -26.61
N GLY A 947 7.81 11.49 -25.95
CA GLY A 947 6.91 12.63 -25.82
C GLY A 947 5.83 12.48 -24.73
N ASP A 948 5.78 11.37 -23.98
CA ASP A 948 4.93 11.27 -22.79
C ASP A 948 5.59 11.94 -21.58
N VAL A 949 5.17 13.17 -21.29
CA VAL A 949 5.34 13.79 -19.97
C VAL A 949 4.53 12.95 -18.98
N TYR A 950 5.24 12.31 -18.06
CA TYR A 950 4.66 11.47 -17.02
C TYR A 950 4.14 12.30 -15.84
N ASP A 951 4.88 13.37 -15.50
CA ASP A 951 4.62 14.25 -14.37
C ASP A 951 5.31 15.60 -14.63
N ALA A 952 4.72 16.70 -14.16
CA ALA A 952 5.26 18.05 -14.28
C ALA A 952 4.89 18.89 -13.04
N ASN A 953 5.90 19.30 -12.27
CA ASN A 953 5.72 19.98 -10.98
C ASN A 953 6.46 21.31 -10.91
N ILE A 954 5.83 22.31 -10.28
CA ILE A 954 6.51 23.49 -9.78
C ILE A 954 6.93 23.33 -8.32
N TRP A 955 8.01 24.01 -7.97
CA TRP A 955 8.53 24.11 -6.62
C TRP A 955 8.90 25.55 -6.35
N ILE A 956 8.36 26.16 -5.29
CA ILE A 956 8.62 27.56 -4.93
C ILE A 956 8.85 27.65 -3.43
N GLY A 957 9.90 28.34 -2.97
CA GLY A 957 10.23 28.37 -1.54
C GLY A 957 10.99 29.58 -1.06
N THR A 958 10.76 29.89 0.20
CA THR A 958 11.61 30.78 0.99
C THR A 958 12.87 30.01 1.43
N PRO A 959 14.10 30.49 1.16
CA PRO A 959 15.31 29.87 1.66
C PRO A 959 15.36 29.81 3.20
N PRO A 960 16.15 28.87 3.77
CA PRO A 960 16.90 27.82 3.07
C PRO A 960 16.00 26.65 2.64
N THR A 961 15.97 26.35 1.35
CA THR A 961 15.33 25.13 0.83
C THR A 961 16.37 24.02 0.65
N PHE A 962 16.01 22.80 1.03
CA PHE A 962 16.91 21.64 0.98
C PHE A 962 16.15 20.35 0.71
N THR A 963 16.46 19.73 -0.43
CA THR A 963 15.99 18.40 -0.84
C THR A 963 17.07 17.35 -0.52
N PRO A 964 16.78 16.36 0.33
CA PRO A 964 17.68 15.25 0.68
C PRO A 964 18.17 14.44 -0.53
N LEU A 965 19.18 13.59 -0.31
CA LEU A 965 19.68 12.69 -1.35
C LEU A 965 18.62 11.65 -1.76
N HIS A 966 18.15 11.73 -2.99
CA HIS A 966 17.14 10.84 -3.55
C HIS A 966 17.44 10.54 -5.03
N LYS A 967 16.56 9.83 -5.72
CA LYS A 967 16.67 9.50 -7.15
C LYS A 967 15.29 9.42 -7.78
N ASP A 968 15.20 9.77 -9.05
CA ASP A 968 13.92 9.86 -9.75
C ASP A 968 13.50 8.54 -10.43
N PRO A 969 12.18 8.28 -10.52
CA PRO A 969 11.66 7.06 -11.16
C PRO A 969 11.83 7.08 -12.68
N ASN A 970 11.91 8.26 -13.31
CA ASN A 970 12.08 8.48 -14.75
C ASN A 970 13.14 9.58 -14.97
N PRO A 971 13.67 9.76 -16.20
CA PRO A 971 14.46 10.95 -16.54
C PRO A 971 13.69 12.24 -16.21
N ASN A 972 14.42 13.24 -15.70
CA ASN A 972 13.88 14.53 -15.27
C ASN A 972 14.62 15.66 -15.99
N LEU A 973 13.90 16.64 -16.51
CA LEU A 973 14.45 17.95 -16.87
C LEU A 973 14.07 18.95 -15.76
N PHE A 974 15.04 19.23 -14.89
CA PHE A 974 14.94 20.29 -13.89
C PHE A 974 15.27 21.62 -14.56
N VAL A 975 14.44 22.65 -14.40
CA VAL A 975 14.71 24.02 -14.88
C VAL A 975 14.54 25.01 -13.75
N GLN A 976 15.54 25.88 -13.56
CA GLN A 976 15.52 26.89 -12.51
C GLN A 976 14.78 28.15 -13.00
N LEU A 977 13.86 28.69 -12.18
CA LEU A 977 13.01 29.83 -12.54
C LEU A 977 13.39 31.12 -11.80
N SER A 978 13.74 31.04 -10.52
CA SER A 978 14.07 32.21 -9.68
C SER A 978 15.15 31.87 -8.66
N SER A 979 16.09 32.80 -8.46
CA SER A 979 17.35 32.59 -7.71
C SER A 979 18.17 31.40 -8.24
N SER A 980 19.25 31.02 -7.57
CA SER A 980 20.10 29.89 -7.95
C SER A 980 20.04 28.74 -6.95
N LYS A 981 20.20 27.50 -7.45
CA LYS A 981 20.30 26.30 -6.62
C LYS A 981 21.59 25.55 -6.90
N LYS A 982 22.24 25.05 -5.87
CA LYS A 982 23.30 24.04 -5.98
C LYS A 982 22.69 22.64 -6.01
N VAL A 983 23.15 21.83 -6.95
CA VAL A 983 22.78 20.43 -7.10
C VAL A 983 24.04 19.58 -7.00
N ARG A 984 24.05 18.62 -6.07
CA ARG A 984 25.04 17.54 -6.02
C ARG A 984 24.46 16.28 -6.63
N VAL A 985 25.12 15.73 -7.64
CA VAL A 985 24.70 14.55 -8.41
C VAL A 985 25.75 13.43 -8.29
N PHE A 986 25.30 12.20 -8.09
CA PHE A 986 26.13 11.04 -7.79
C PHE A 986 25.75 9.84 -8.66
N GLU A 987 26.75 9.05 -9.07
CA GLU A 987 26.50 7.80 -9.79
C GLU A 987 25.61 6.85 -8.96
N PRO A 988 24.81 5.97 -9.60
CA PRO A 988 23.93 5.02 -8.92
C PRO A 988 24.59 4.20 -7.79
N ARG A 989 25.90 3.90 -7.93
CA ARG A 989 26.69 3.17 -6.92
C ARG A 989 27.16 4.04 -5.75
N GLN A 990 27.52 5.29 -6.01
CA GLN A 990 28.02 6.22 -4.99
C GLN A 990 26.90 6.64 -4.05
N GLY A 991 25.75 7.09 -4.58
CA GLY A 991 24.60 7.47 -3.75
C GLY A 991 24.09 6.30 -2.90
N GLN A 992 24.10 5.08 -3.45
CA GLN A 992 23.77 3.85 -2.71
C GLN A 992 24.74 3.56 -1.55
N ALA A 993 26.02 3.92 -1.69
CA ALA A 993 27.04 3.77 -0.65
C ALA A 993 26.88 4.82 0.46
N ILE A 994 26.58 6.07 0.10
CA ILE A 994 26.24 7.16 1.05
C ILE A 994 25.02 6.75 1.90
N PHE A 995 23.94 6.29 1.24
CA PHE A 995 22.75 5.76 1.92
C PHE A 995 23.07 4.62 2.90
N ALA A 996 23.91 3.67 2.48
CA ALA A 996 24.32 2.55 3.35
C ALA A 996 25.22 2.98 4.51
N ALA A 997 25.99 4.07 4.37
CA ALA A 997 26.76 4.66 5.45
C ALA A 997 25.86 5.33 6.49
N VAL A 998 24.92 6.19 6.04
CA VAL A 998 23.98 6.87 6.94
C VAL A 998 23.14 5.86 7.73
N ARG A 999 22.58 4.82 7.08
CA ARG A 999 21.83 3.75 7.77
C ARG A 999 22.60 3.13 8.93
N ARG A 1000 23.89 2.85 8.75
CA ARG A 1000 24.72 2.29 9.83
C ARG A 1000 24.91 3.27 10.98
N LYS A 1001 25.07 4.57 10.69
CA LYS A 1001 25.25 5.61 11.71
C LYS A 1001 23.99 5.81 12.57
N ILE A 1002 22.81 5.76 11.98
CA ILE A 1002 21.51 5.86 12.69
C ILE A 1002 21.05 4.54 13.35
N GLY A 1003 21.89 3.50 13.39
CA GLY A 1003 21.54 2.19 13.98
C GLY A 1003 20.57 1.33 13.15
N ALA A 1004 20.26 1.72 11.92
CA ALA A 1004 19.38 0.96 11.03
C ALA A 1004 20.13 -0.18 10.32
N SER A 1005 19.44 -1.31 10.10
CA SER A 1005 19.98 -2.41 9.29
C SER A 1005 20.28 -1.92 7.87
N PRO A 1006 21.38 -2.36 7.22
CA PRO A 1006 21.63 -2.10 5.79
C PRO A 1006 20.46 -2.47 4.87
N THR A 1007 19.62 -3.41 5.30
CA THR A 1007 18.41 -3.90 4.60
C THR A 1007 17.11 -3.17 4.95
N ALA A 1008 17.10 -2.23 5.90
CA ALA A 1008 15.93 -1.39 6.16
C ALA A 1008 15.80 -0.37 5.03
N ALA A 1009 14.59 -0.11 4.53
CA ALA A 1009 14.36 0.98 3.58
C ALA A 1009 14.28 2.33 4.32
N PHE A 1010 14.75 3.41 3.69
CA PHE A 1010 14.35 4.77 4.11
C PHE A 1010 12.92 4.95 3.57
N ARG A 1011 11.97 5.41 4.38
CA ARG A 1011 10.60 5.70 3.91
C ARG A 1011 10.53 7.09 3.29
N GLY A 1012 9.56 7.32 2.40
CA GLY A 1012 9.42 8.60 1.68
C GLY A 1012 9.33 9.81 2.63
N GLU A 1013 8.44 9.73 3.62
CA GLU A 1013 8.28 10.77 4.65
C GLU A 1013 9.52 10.89 5.57
N GLU A 1014 10.15 9.77 5.93
CA GLU A 1014 11.31 9.74 6.84
C GLU A 1014 12.57 10.39 6.22
N MET A 1015 12.72 10.39 4.89
CA MET A 1015 13.80 11.17 4.24
C MET A 1015 13.67 12.68 4.48
N MET A 1016 12.44 13.17 4.66
CA MET A 1016 12.14 14.60 4.89
C MET A 1016 12.10 14.97 6.39
N GLN A 1017 12.31 14.01 7.30
CA GLN A 1017 12.07 14.17 8.73
C GLN A 1017 13.20 13.60 9.61
N GLY A 1018 13.35 14.14 10.82
CA GLY A 1018 14.22 13.58 11.87
C GLY A 1018 15.71 13.43 11.50
N ARG A 1019 16.39 12.54 12.25
CA ARG A 1019 17.86 12.37 12.19
C ARG A 1019 18.37 11.94 10.81
N GLU A 1020 17.57 11.21 10.03
CA GLU A 1020 17.95 10.73 8.69
C GLU A 1020 18.21 11.88 7.72
N ARG A 1021 17.36 12.93 7.74
CA ARG A 1021 17.52 14.13 6.91
C ARG A 1021 18.80 14.89 7.25
N VAL A 1022 19.11 15.04 8.54
CA VAL A 1022 20.31 15.73 9.03
C VAL A 1022 21.57 14.97 8.62
N GLU A 1023 21.59 13.65 8.84
CA GLU A 1023 22.73 12.80 8.52
C GLU A 1023 22.97 12.67 7.00
N LEU A 1024 21.90 12.68 6.18
CA LEU A 1024 22.03 12.76 4.72
C LEU A 1024 22.54 14.13 4.25
N LYS A 1025 22.08 15.22 4.88
CA LYS A 1025 22.58 16.58 4.61
C LYS A 1025 24.08 16.66 4.89
N GLU A 1026 24.52 16.23 6.06
CA GLU A 1026 25.94 16.17 6.41
C GLU A 1026 26.72 15.26 5.47
N ALA A 1027 26.27 14.02 5.24
CA ALA A 1027 26.98 13.08 4.38
C ALA A 1027 27.13 13.57 2.93
N VAL A 1028 26.22 14.42 2.43
CA VAL A 1028 26.28 14.94 1.04
C VAL A 1028 26.96 16.29 0.94
N TRP A 1029 26.79 17.20 1.90
CA TRP A 1029 27.21 18.61 1.78
C TRP A 1029 28.43 18.99 2.62
N ASN A 1030 28.90 18.12 3.52
CA ASN A 1030 30.13 18.36 4.27
C ASN A 1030 31.37 18.28 3.35
N HIS A 1031 32.32 19.21 3.53
CA HIS A 1031 33.48 19.40 2.66
C HIS A 1031 34.43 18.20 2.56
N ALA A 1032 34.37 17.25 3.50
CA ALA A 1032 35.18 16.03 3.46
C ALA A 1032 34.76 15.03 2.37
N ASN A 1033 33.56 15.15 1.79
CA ASN A 1033 33.04 14.18 0.82
C ASN A 1033 33.09 14.74 -0.62
N SER A 1034 34.15 14.38 -1.37
CA SER A 1034 34.49 14.98 -2.68
C SER A 1034 34.07 14.15 -3.90
N ASP A 1035 33.28 13.09 -3.70
CA ASP A 1035 33.02 12.07 -4.72
C ASP A 1035 31.83 12.38 -5.65
N GLY A 1036 31.04 13.42 -5.37
CA GLY A 1036 29.90 13.86 -6.19
C GLY A 1036 30.24 14.99 -7.16
N HIS A 1037 29.42 15.16 -8.19
CA HIS A 1037 29.48 16.31 -9.08
C HIS A 1037 28.59 17.44 -8.54
N GLU A 1038 29.15 18.63 -8.32
CA GLU A 1038 28.39 19.82 -7.94
C GLU A 1038 28.22 20.75 -9.15
N VAL A 1039 27.00 21.25 -9.36
CA VAL A 1039 26.66 22.30 -10.32
C VAL A 1039 25.76 23.33 -9.66
N THR A 1040 25.85 24.58 -10.10
CA THR A 1040 24.89 25.63 -9.78
C THR A 1040 24.01 25.85 -11.01
N VAL A 1041 22.69 25.84 -10.82
CA VAL A 1041 21.69 26.21 -11.83
C VAL A 1041 21.13 27.59 -11.48
N ARG A 1042 21.22 28.54 -12.42
CA ARG A 1042 20.71 29.92 -12.35
C ARG A 1042 19.36 30.02 -13.09
N PRO A 1043 18.57 31.09 -12.93
CA PRO A 1043 17.32 31.26 -13.67
C PRO A 1043 17.54 31.09 -15.17
N GLY A 1044 16.79 30.20 -15.82
CA GLY A 1044 16.92 29.83 -17.23
C GLY A 1044 17.92 28.70 -17.55
N ASP A 1045 18.71 28.21 -16.58
CA ASP A 1045 19.51 26.99 -16.75
C ASP A 1045 18.63 25.73 -16.56
N ALA A 1046 18.97 24.65 -17.27
CA ALA A 1046 18.35 23.34 -17.09
C ALA A 1046 19.37 22.25 -16.75
N LEU A 1047 18.98 21.33 -15.86
CA LEU A 1047 19.74 20.13 -15.53
C LEU A 1047 18.93 18.89 -15.90
N PHE A 1048 19.42 18.13 -16.88
CA PHE A 1048 18.90 16.81 -17.18
C PHE A 1048 19.48 15.78 -16.20
N ILE A 1049 18.60 15.09 -15.48
CA ILE A 1049 18.93 14.05 -14.51
C ILE A 1049 18.47 12.70 -15.09
N PRO A 1050 19.39 11.78 -15.46
CA PRO A 1050 19.01 10.50 -16.03
C PRO A 1050 18.46 9.56 -14.96
N LYS A 1051 17.57 8.65 -15.38
CA LYS A 1051 16.91 7.66 -14.51
C LYS A 1051 17.90 6.92 -13.62
N GLY A 1052 17.65 6.94 -12.31
CA GLY A 1052 18.42 6.19 -11.31
C GLY A 1052 19.73 6.84 -10.84
N TRP A 1053 20.10 8.01 -11.36
CA TRP A 1053 21.13 8.86 -10.73
C TRP A 1053 20.61 9.46 -9.43
N TRP A 1054 21.49 9.58 -8.44
CA TRP A 1054 21.14 10.18 -7.16
C TRP A 1054 21.47 11.66 -7.17
N HIS A 1055 20.64 12.48 -6.55
CA HIS A 1055 20.90 13.91 -6.45
C HIS A 1055 20.31 14.52 -5.16
N SER A 1056 20.86 15.65 -4.76
CA SER A 1056 20.40 16.50 -3.64
C SER A 1056 20.51 17.95 -4.06
N ILE A 1057 19.53 18.77 -3.66
CA ILE A 1057 19.37 20.15 -4.11
C ILE A 1057 19.32 21.07 -2.89
N LYS A 1058 20.01 22.22 -2.97
CA LYS A 1058 20.02 23.25 -1.93
C LYS A 1058 19.92 24.64 -2.59
N SER A 1059 19.09 25.53 -2.04
CA SER A 1059 19.09 26.94 -2.49
C SER A 1059 20.39 27.66 -2.15
N GLU A 1060 20.77 28.57 -3.04
CA GLU A 1060 21.73 29.64 -2.78
C GLU A 1060 21.00 30.99 -2.75
N GLY A 1061 21.65 32.00 -2.15
CA GLY A 1061 21.09 33.33 -1.96
C GLY A 1061 19.96 33.41 -0.93
N ASP A 1062 19.63 34.66 -0.58
CA ASP A 1062 18.56 35.02 0.37
C ASP A 1062 17.27 35.45 -0.35
N GLY A 1063 17.09 35.06 -1.62
CA GLY A 1063 15.93 35.37 -2.47
C GLY A 1063 14.94 34.21 -2.63
N LEU A 1064 13.72 34.51 -3.11
CA LEU A 1064 12.71 33.49 -3.39
C LEU A 1064 13.21 32.49 -4.44
N ASN A 1065 13.17 31.21 -4.10
CA ASN A 1065 13.74 30.13 -4.89
C ASN A 1065 12.65 29.35 -5.64
N ALA A 1066 12.66 29.37 -6.98
CA ALA A 1066 11.66 28.66 -7.80
C ALA A 1066 12.28 27.78 -8.88
N SER A 1067 11.66 26.63 -9.16
CA SER A 1067 12.09 25.67 -10.18
C SER A 1067 10.94 24.82 -10.70
N ALA A 1068 10.94 24.53 -11.99
CA ALA A 1068 10.03 23.60 -12.66
C ALA A 1068 10.75 22.27 -12.94
N ASN A 1069 10.00 21.15 -12.91
CA ASN A 1069 10.52 19.82 -13.21
C ASN A 1069 9.55 19.11 -14.16
N TRP A 1070 10.09 18.43 -15.17
CA TRP A 1070 9.34 17.57 -16.08
C TRP A 1070 9.95 16.18 -16.11
N TRP A 1071 9.18 15.17 -15.70
CA TRP A 1071 9.56 13.76 -15.82
C TRP A 1071 8.93 13.17 -17.09
N PHE A 1072 9.73 12.53 -17.93
CA PHE A 1072 9.32 12.03 -19.25
C PHE A 1072 9.95 10.66 -19.55
N ARG A 1073 9.58 9.99 -20.65
CA ARG A 1073 10.04 8.62 -20.97
C ARG A 1073 10.63 8.42 -22.36
#